data_AF-A0A9E3JN84-F1
#
_entry.id   AF-A0A9E3JN84-F1
#
_cell.length_a   1.000
_cell.length_b   1.000
_cell.length_c   1.000
_cell.angle_alpha   90.00
_cell.angle_beta   90.00
_cell.angle_gamma   90.00
#
_symmetry.space_group_name_H-M   'P 1'
#
loop_
_entity.id
_entity.type
_entity.pdbx_description
1 polymer ?
#
loop_
_entity_poly.entity_id
_entity_poly.type
_entity_poly.pdbx_seq_one_letter_code
_entity_poly.pdbx_strand_id
1 'polypeptide(L)'
;MPEIPGYRLLRILGHGGMSTVYLGQQLSLGREVAIKVMRQEVVTDEIGRRRFENEARTIARLDHPHIVRIHEVGRTEEGQPFYVMPVFPRGHLGRRNLTRDEGRVREIVEVLLSALAYAHGRGVVHRDVKAENVLFDEAERPMLTDFGIALRRGYGSRVTTAGVAVGSTAYMAPEQARGGDVDLRADLYSLGVLTWEMLTGSLPYRANDGLSMALKHVQDPIPRLPPHLAQWQRFFDRALGKSPGERFSDAQEMLESMRSVPHAQKQPLRAAIARLRSRTGPRQIAIGAVAIAALVGGIALLAQLDERNAQRRLAELTPAATQTPATAGPATALDPTLGAPEADPSESLLRAAPESAAQGFIDAARRQLQQKRLIAPAGDNAYESVMTAWRTDPSHIGLQDTSGRVFSALLEDTEQHLGKGEEPAIRDLMSRMTRLAEQDRGSAQMTQARKRLATTLSTRLDQAQAKADRNAAQRLLASARTIGLDNAQIASLQNRAGKIAQPGDRLADTIGDMTLVQAGGKLVAVSRASVSRSEYAEFAKATNRAAALCREKASLLRVLAPRTWDAPGFEQSGGQPVVCVSWQDAEAYARWQSQRGRYRYRLPTATEAQAAARNDGGKPVAEWLNDCAGGSCTRRMTSGRSWRGAGGGRPLDTTRGYDDVGFRLVREM
;
A
#
# COMPACT_ATOMS: atom_id res chain seq x y z
N MET A 1 40.21 28.21 14.89
CA MET A 1 39.80 27.24 13.83
C MET A 1 39.43 25.95 14.54
N PRO A 2 38.55 25.08 14.00
CA PRO A 2 38.14 23.87 14.71
C PRO A 2 39.34 22.95 14.95
N GLU A 3 39.40 22.32 16.12
CA GLU A 3 40.46 21.35 16.43
C GLU A 3 40.09 19.97 15.89
N ILE A 4 41.08 19.34 15.23
CA ILE A 4 40.94 18.07 14.50
C ILE A 4 42.15 17.20 14.83
N PRO A 5 41.99 16.13 15.64
CA PRO A 5 43.09 15.24 16.01
C PRO A 5 43.85 14.72 14.79
N GLY A 6 45.18 14.79 14.84
CA GLY A 6 46.06 14.35 13.74
C GLY A 6 46.27 15.35 12.59
N TYR A 7 45.61 16.51 12.62
CA TYR A 7 45.72 17.53 11.57
C TYR A 7 46.04 18.92 12.12
N ARG A 8 46.87 19.69 11.41
CA ARG A 8 47.12 21.11 11.68
C ARG A 8 46.46 21.96 10.59
N LEU A 9 45.49 22.79 10.94
CA LEU A 9 44.87 23.71 9.98
C LEU A 9 45.78 24.91 9.71
N LEU A 10 45.97 25.25 8.44
CA LEU A 10 46.89 26.29 7.98
C LEU A 10 46.14 27.58 7.58
N ARG A 11 45.10 27.46 6.74
CA ARG A 11 44.27 28.58 6.28
C ARG A 11 42.93 28.12 5.74
N ILE A 12 41.98 29.03 5.57
CA ILE A 12 40.71 28.75 4.87
C ILE A 12 40.97 28.78 3.35
N LEU A 13 40.43 27.79 2.64
CA LEU A 13 40.39 27.73 1.17
C LEU A 13 39.08 28.30 0.62
N GLY A 14 37.96 28.14 1.33
CA GLY A 14 36.68 28.69 0.93
C GLY A 14 35.56 28.50 1.95
N HIS A 15 34.55 29.35 1.86
CA HIS A 15 33.32 29.25 2.64
C HIS A 15 32.17 28.82 1.73
N GLY A 16 31.56 27.68 2.02
CA GLY A 16 30.27 27.28 1.45
C GLY A 16 29.12 27.68 2.38
N GLY A 17 27.88 27.61 1.87
CA GLY A 17 26.68 27.86 2.68
C GLY A 17 26.49 26.87 3.83
N MET A 18 27.05 25.65 3.71
CA MET A 18 26.86 24.56 4.69
C MET A 18 28.16 24.09 5.37
N SER A 19 29.31 24.60 4.94
CA SER A 19 30.63 24.09 5.35
C SER A 19 31.72 25.13 5.16
N THR A 20 32.86 24.94 5.84
CA THR A 20 34.10 25.68 5.57
C THR A 20 35.18 24.69 5.14
N VAL A 21 35.92 25.01 4.08
CA VAL A 21 37.03 24.19 3.58
C VAL A 21 38.34 24.82 4.04
N TYR A 22 39.16 24.06 4.74
CA TYR A 22 40.47 24.45 5.23
C TYR A 22 41.57 23.74 4.43
N LEU A 23 42.68 24.42 4.22
CA LEU A 23 43.97 23.78 3.96
C LEU A 23 44.55 23.35 5.30
N GLY A 24 44.96 22.09 5.41
CA GLY A 24 45.62 21.57 6.59
C GLY A 24 46.77 20.63 6.23
N GLN A 25 47.59 20.31 7.22
CA GLN A 25 48.66 19.32 7.12
C GLN A 25 48.31 18.09 7.95
N GLN A 26 48.38 16.89 7.36
CA GLN A 26 48.24 15.64 8.10
C GLN A 26 49.54 15.34 8.85
N LEU A 27 49.51 15.33 10.18
CA LEU A 27 50.71 15.28 11.01
C LEU A 27 51.49 13.96 10.86
N SER A 28 50.80 12.84 10.64
CA SER A 28 51.42 11.51 10.50
C SER A 28 52.19 11.30 9.19
N LEU A 29 51.91 12.09 8.15
CA LEU A 29 52.49 11.94 6.81
C LEU A 29 53.13 13.24 6.26
N GLY A 30 53.04 14.35 6.99
CA GLY A 30 53.57 15.66 6.59
C GLY A 30 52.88 16.32 5.39
N ARG A 31 51.95 15.63 4.70
CA ARG A 31 51.29 16.09 3.46
C ARG A 31 50.20 17.14 3.69
N GLU A 32 50.03 18.03 2.72
CA GLU A 32 48.88 18.93 2.66
C GLU A 32 47.60 18.20 2.24
N VAL A 33 46.47 18.62 2.80
CA VAL A 33 45.13 18.09 2.56
C VAL A 33 44.09 19.22 2.59
N ALA A 34 42.99 19.04 1.86
CA ALA A 34 41.80 19.87 2.01
C ALA A 34 40.85 19.19 3.01
N ILE A 35 40.43 19.93 4.04
CA ILE A 35 39.58 19.43 5.12
C ILE A 35 38.29 20.24 5.12
N LYS A 36 37.17 19.59 4.81
CA LYS A 36 35.85 20.23 4.80
C LYS A 36 35.13 19.93 6.09
N VAL A 37 34.87 20.97 6.87
CA VAL A 37 34.14 20.90 8.15
C VAL A 37 32.73 21.43 7.95
N MET A 38 31.74 20.67 8.40
CA MET A 38 30.32 21.07 8.32
C MET A 38 29.99 22.06 9.42
N ARG A 39 29.25 23.12 9.09
CA ARG A 39 28.86 24.12 10.10
C ARG A 39 27.84 23.53 11.09
N GLN A 40 27.91 23.96 12.34
CA GLN A 40 27.13 23.41 13.45
C GLN A 40 25.61 23.58 13.24
N GLU A 41 25.17 24.64 12.56
CA GLU A 41 23.76 24.94 12.29
C GLU A 41 23.13 24.03 11.22
N VAL A 42 23.95 23.33 10.43
CA VAL A 42 23.51 22.38 9.39
C VAL A 42 23.22 21.01 9.99
N VAL A 43 23.93 20.63 11.05
CA VAL A 43 23.88 19.29 11.64
C VAL A 43 23.52 19.39 13.13
N THR A 44 22.27 19.79 13.38
CA THR A 44 21.76 20.11 14.72
C THR A 44 21.47 18.91 15.62
N ASP A 45 21.34 17.71 15.06
CA ASP A 45 21.03 16.49 15.81
C ASP A 45 21.99 15.32 15.50
N GLU A 46 22.11 14.39 16.45
CA GLU A 46 22.97 13.21 16.32
C GLU A 46 22.52 12.28 15.18
N ILE A 47 21.22 12.32 14.83
CA ILE A 47 20.66 11.60 13.69
C ILE A 47 21.19 12.16 12.37
N GLY A 48 21.29 13.49 12.23
CA GLY A 48 21.92 14.15 11.11
C GLY A 48 23.42 13.85 11.03
N ARG A 49 24.14 13.88 12.16
CA ARG A 49 25.58 13.53 12.22
C ARG A 49 25.83 12.11 11.70
N ARG A 50 25.09 11.12 12.20
CA ARG A 50 25.24 9.72 11.76
C ARG A 50 24.85 9.49 10.30
N ARG A 51 23.89 10.24 9.75
CA ARG A 51 23.59 10.21 8.31
C ARG A 51 24.75 10.75 7.48
N PHE A 52 25.34 11.87 7.90
CA PHE A 52 26.51 12.46 7.25
C PHE A 52 27.64 11.44 7.14
N GLU A 53 28.00 10.82 8.27
CA GLU A 53 29.08 9.85 8.36
C GLU A 53 28.83 8.63 7.47
N ASN A 54 27.62 8.08 7.49
CA ASN A 54 27.25 6.93 6.66
C ASN A 54 27.26 7.26 5.16
N GLU A 55 26.85 8.47 4.77
CA GLU A 55 26.85 8.89 3.37
C GLU A 55 28.26 9.24 2.87
N ALA A 56 29.04 9.99 3.65
CA ALA A 56 30.44 10.26 3.35
C ALA A 56 31.27 8.95 3.26
N ARG A 57 30.99 7.96 4.13
CA ARG A 57 31.56 6.59 4.02
C ARG A 57 31.10 5.84 2.76
N THR A 58 29.91 6.12 2.25
CA THR A 58 29.42 5.51 0.99
C THR A 58 30.16 6.12 -0.20
N ILE A 59 30.37 7.44 -0.20
CA ILE A 59 31.13 8.15 -1.24
C ILE A 59 32.63 7.81 -1.16
N ALA A 60 33.20 7.62 0.03
CA ALA A 60 34.59 7.20 0.24
C ALA A 60 34.91 5.80 -0.34
N ARG A 61 33.89 5.00 -0.70
CA ARG A 61 34.05 3.72 -1.41
C ARG A 61 34.08 3.87 -2.94
N LEU A 62 33.86 5.08 -3.46
CA LEU A 62 33.98 5.35 -4.89
C LEU A 62 35.45 5.54 -5.26
N ASP A 63 36.01 4.56 -5.96
CA ASP A 63 37.36 4.62 -6.54
C ASP A 63 37.25 4.73 -8.08
N HIS A 64 37.45 5.92 -8.62
CA HIS A 64 37.34 6.22 -10.06
C HIS A 64 38.31 7.36 -10.41
N PRO A 65 39.01 7.34 -11.55
CA PRO A 65 40.05 8.32 -11.89
C PRO A 65 39.57 9.76 -11.97
N HIS A 66 38.25 10.02 -12.09
CA HIS A 66 37.66 11.36 -12.15
C HIS A 66 36.69 11.64 -10.98
N ILE A 67 36.80 10.90 -9.88
CA ILE A 67 36.10 11.19 -8.62
C ILE A 67 37.14 11.54 -7.55
N VAL A 68 36.91 12.62 -6.80
CA VAL A 68 37.79 12.99 -5.68
C VAL A 68 37.67 11.96 -4.56
N ARG A 69 38.77 11.25 -4.29
CA ARG A 69 38.85 10.23 -3.25
C ARG A 69 38.93 10.86 -1.87
N ILE A 70 37.95 10.54 -1.01
CA ILE A 70 37.96 10.89 0.40
C ILE A 70 39.03 10.05 1.12
N HIS A 71 39.89 10.70 1.90
CA HIS A 71 40.93 10.07 2.71
C HIS A 71 40.39 9.65 4.08
N GLU A 72 39.57 10.48 4.71
CA GLU A 72 39.07 10.27 6.07
C GLU A 72 37.73 10.97 6.27
N VAL A 73 36.90 10.42 7.17
CA VAL A 73 35.64 11.01 7.64
C VAL A 73 35.62 10.91 9.16
N GLY A 74 35.39 12.02 9.86
CA GLY A 74 35.44 12.07 11.32
C GLY A 74 34.60 13.19 11.93
N ARG A 75 34.85 13.47 13.22
CA ARG A 75 34.25 14.59 13.96
C ARG A 75 35.35 15.44 14.58
N THR A 76 35.20 16.76 14.55
CA THR A 76 36.00 17.69 15.36
C THR A 76 35.75 17.42 16.85
N GLU A 77 36.58 17.98 17.74
CA GLU A 77 36.33 17.87 19.19
C GLU A 77 34.97 18.49 19.60
N GLU A 78 34.56 19.55 18.91
CA GLU A 78 33.24 20.21 19.02
C GLU A 78 32.08 19.35 18.44
N GLY A 79 32.35 18.15 17.94
CA GLY A 79 31.36 17.24 17.36
C GLY A 79 30.84 17.63 15.98
N GLN A 80 31.53 18.51 15.25
CA GLN A 80 31.19 18.87 13.87
C GLN A 80 31.69 17.78 12.90
N PRO A 81 30.86 17.23 12.00
CA PRO A 81 31.35 16.28 11.01
C PRO A 81 32.35 16.93 10.03
N PHE A 82 33.41 16.19 9.68
CA PHE A 82 34.35 16.60 8.64
C PHE A 82 34.72 15.45 7.70
N TYR A 83 35.27 15.80 6.52
CA TYR A 83 36.02 14.86 5.70
C TYR A 83 37.28 15.50 5.11
N VAL A 84 38.24 14.63 4.77
CA VAL A 84 39.58 14.99 4.27
C VAL A 84 39.73 14.48 2.85
N MET A 85 40.33 15.28 1.97
CA MET A 85 40.59 14.96 0.56
C MET A 85 41.90 15.59 0.08
N PRO A 86 42.45 15.20 -1.08
CA PRO A 86 43.60 15.88 -1.68
C PRO A 86 43.37 17.37 -1.93
N VAL A 87 44.45 18.15 -1.99
CA VAL A 87 44.42 19.55 -2.45
C VAL A 87 44.46 19.59 -3.97
N PHE A 88 43.63 20.43 -4.60
CA PHE A 88 43.56 20.60 -6.05
C PHE A 88 44.01 22.02 -6.44
N PRO A 89 45.31 22.23 -6.74
CA PRO A 89 45.88 23.58 -6.87
C PRO A 89 45.44 24.33 -8.13
N ARG A 90 44.96 23.62 -9.17
CA ARG A 90 44.43 24.24 -10.41
C ARG A 90 42.99 24.75 -10.29
N GLY A 91 42.39 24.69 -9.09
CA GLY A 91 41.08 25.26 -8.80
C GLY A 91 39.91 24.53 -9.47
N HIS A 92 38.79 25.23 -9.65
CA HIS A 92 37.53 24.70 -10.16
C HIS A 92 37.19 25.22 -11.56
N LEU A 93 36.33 24.47 -12.27
CA LEU A 93 35.89 24.72 -13.65
C LEU A 93 35.36 26.14 -13.87
N GLY A 94 34.61 26.69 -12.92
CA GLY A 94 34.05 28.05 -13.00
C GLY A 94 35.06 29.20 -13.12
N ARG A 95 36.38 28.93 -13.04
CA ARG A 95 37.44 29.90 -13.33
C ARG A 95 37.97 29.84 -14.77
N ARG A 96 37.44 28.96 -15.62
CA ARG A 96 37.92 28.69 -16.98
C ARG A 96 36.93 29.21 -18.01
N ASN A 97 37.44 29.88 -19.04
CA ASN A 97 36.64 30.28 -20.20
C ASN A 97 36.83 29.25 -21.32
N LEU A 98 35.78 28.46 -21.60
CA LEU A 98 35.80 27.38 -22.61
C LEU A 98 34.96 27.69 -23.85
N THR A 99 34.42 28.92 -23.98
CA THR A 99 33.50 29.34 -25.05
C THR A 99 34.04 29.24 -26.47
N ARG A 100 35.36 29.03 -26.63
CA ARG A 100 36.04 28.87 -27.92
C ARG A 100 36.68 27.50 -28.11
N ASP A 101 36.48 26.58 -27.16
CA ASP A 101 37.14 25.27 -27.14
C ASP A 101 36.11 24.14 -26.93
N GLU A 102 35.27 23.90 -27.96
CA GLU A 102 34.29 22.81 -27.97
C GLU A 102 34.95 21.44 -27.76
N GLY A 103 36.22 21.28 -28.18
CA GLY A 103 36.99 20.05 -27.96
C GLY A 103 37.19 19.78 -26.48
N ARG A 104 37.76 20.76 -25.76
CA ARG A 104 37.96 20.67 -24.31
C ARG A 104 36.67 20.54 -23.52
N VAL A 105 35.58 21.17 -23.98
CA VAL A 105 34.25 20.96 -23.37
C VAL A 105 33.80 19.50 -23.50
N ARG A 106 33.91 18.90 -24.70
CA ARG A 106 33.56 17.48 -24.91
C ARG A 106 34.41 16.54 -24.07
N GLU A 107 35.71 16.78 -23.96
CA GLU A 107 36.61 16.02 -23.07
C GLU A 107 36.13 16.04 -21.62
N ILE A 108 35.82 17.24 -21.09
CA ILE A 108 35.37 17.41 -19.69
C ILE A 108 34.01 16.73 -19.47
N VAL A 109 33.05 16.89 -20.39
CA VAL A 109 31.73 16.26 -20.26
C VAL A 109 31.82 14.74 -20.37
N GLU A 110 32.69 14.19 -21.23
CA GLU A 110 32.91 12.74 -21.35
C GLU A 110 33.40 12.11 -20.04
N VAL A 111 34.42 12.69 -19.41
CA VAL A 111 34.95 12.15 -18.16
C VAL A 111 34.04 12.39 -16.96
N LEU A 112 33.24 13.46 -16.96
CA LEU A 112 32.18 13.68 -15.97
C LEU A 112 31.02 12.67 -16.14
N LEU A 113 30.62 12.35 -17.37
CA LEU A 113 29.65 11.28 -17.63
C LEU A 113 30.17 9.91 -17.20
N SER A 114 31.45 9.61 -17.43
CA SER A 114 32.12 8.40 -16.91
C SER A 114 32.08 8.33 -15.37
N ALA A 115 32.38 9.43 -14.69
CA ALA A 115 32.31 9.51 -13.22
C ALA A 115 30.87 9.35 -12.70
N LEU A 116 29.90 9.99 -13.35
CA LEU A 116 28.48 9.88 -12.98
C LEU A 116 27.97 8.45 -13.22
N ALA A 117 28.25 7.84 -14.38
CA ALA A 117 27.88 6.45 -14.67
C ALA A 117 28.41 5.47 -13.61
N TYR A 118 29.67 5.64 -13.21
CA TYR A 118 30.32 4.82 -12.18
C TYR A 118 29.62 4.92 -10.81
N ALA A 119 29.21 6.14 -10.42
CA ALA A 119 28.50 6.40 -9.17
C ALA A 119 27.02 5.94 -9.23
N HIS A 120 26.33 6.22 -10.34
CA HIS A 120 24.94 5.84 -10.59
C HIS A 120 24.77 4.32 -10.56
N GLY A 121 25.68 3.56 -11.18
CA GLY A 121 25.72 2.10 -11.12
C GLY A 121 25.95 1.51 -9.71
N ARG A 122 26.31 2.35 -8.72
CA ARG A 122 26.46 2.00 -7.30
C ARG A 122 25.35 2.61 -6.42
N GLY A 123 24.28 3.14 -7.03
CA GLY A 123 23.17 3.79 -6.31
C GLY A 123 23.52 5.15 -5.69
N VAL A 124 24.68 5.72 -6.04
CA VAL A 124 25.09 7.06 -5.61
C VAL A 124 24.64 8.06 -6.68
N VAL A 125 23.99 9.12 -6.24
CA VAL A 125 23.48 10.24 -7.07
C VAL A 125 24.05 11.50 -6.45
N HIS A 126 24.64 12.38 -7.27
CA HIS A 126 25.46 13.50 -6.86
C HIS A 126 24.64 14.69 -6.34
N ARG A 127 23.52 15.02 -6.99
CA ARG A 127 22.54 16.06 -6.62
C ARG A 127 23.04 17.51 -6.59
N ASP A 128 24.30 17.76 -6.97
CA ASP A 128 24.97 19.06 -6.86
C ASP A 128 26.05 19.21 -7.94
N VAL A 129 25.77 18.80 -9.18
CA VAL A 129 26.73 18.95 -10.29
C VAL A 129 26.74 20.42 -10.72
N LYS A 130 27.89 21.10 -10.59
CA LYS A 130 28.09 22.52 -10.89
C LYS A 130 29.56 22.86 -11.10
N ALA A 131 29.85 24.05 -11.63
CA ALA A 131 31.19 24.48 -12.00
C ALA A 131 32.17 24.62 -10.81
N GLU A 132 31.69 24.74 -9.58
CA GLU A 132 32.50 24.76 -8.36
C GLU A 132 32.91 23.35 -7.90
N ASN A 133 32.12 22.33 -8.25
CA ASN A 133 32.31 20.94 -7.83
C ASN A 133 33.12 20.10 -8.84
N VAL A 134 33.64 20.73 -9.91
CA VAL A 134 34.58 20.13 -10.86
C VAL A 134 35.95 20.77 -10.65
N LEU A 135 36.83 20.06 -9.94
CA LEU A 135 38.19 20.50 -9.61
C LEU A 135 39.19 20.01 -10.66
N PHE A 136 40.39 20.59 -10.67
CA PHE A 136 41.49 20.18 -11.56
C PHE A 136 42.73 19.80 -10.75
N ASP A 137 43.31 18.64 -11.07
CA ASP A 137 44.59 18.21 -10.51
C ASP A 137 45.79 18.92 -11.17
N GLU A 138 47.01 18.62 -10.72
CA GLU A 138 48.22 19.26 -11.25
C GLU A 138 48.42 19.04 -12.76
N ALA A 139 47.96 17.89 -13.26
CA ALA A 139 47.99 17.46 -14.65
C ALA A 139 46.79 17.95 -15.48
N GLU A 140 46.02 18.93 -14.97
CA GLU A 140 44.86 19.51 -15.65
C GLU A 140 43.75 18.48 -15.97
N ARG A 141 43.65 17.39 -15.19
CA ARG A 141 42.54 16.43 -15.30
C ARG A 141 41.37 16.90 -14.43
N PRO A 142 40.13 16.94 -14.97
CA PRO A 142 38.95 17.29 -14.20
C PRO A 142 38.55 16.15 -13.24
N MET A 143 38.10 16.54 -12.05
CA MET A 143 37.79 15.67 -10.92
C MET A 143 36.48 16.12 -10.29
N LEU A 144 35.49 15.23 -10.22
CA LEU A 144 34.20 15.49 -9.60
C LEU A 144 34.29 15.33 -8.08
N THR A 145 33.99 16.40 -7.34
CA THR A 145 34.00 16.46 -5.87
C THR A 145 32.63 16.79 -5.32
N ASP A 146 32.47 16.69 -3.99
CA ASP A 146 31.31 17.24 -3.29
C ASP A 146 29.96 16.66 -3.76
N PHE A 147 29.95 15.34 -4.00
CA PHE A 147 28.74 14.52 -3.98
C PHE A 147 27.88 14.97 -2.80
N GLY A 148 26.60 15.25 -3.04
CA GLY A 148 25.76 16.12 -2.22
C GLY A 148 25.30 15.52 -0.90
N ILE A 149 26.24 15.22 0.01
CA ILE A 149 26.04 14.66 1.35
C ILE A 149 25.03 15.47 2.18
N ALA A 150 24.96 16.79 1.95
CA ALA A 150 24.03 17.69 2.64
C ALA A 150 22.66 17.85 1.92
N LEU A 151 22.53 17.40 0.67
CA LEU A 151 21.30 17.46 -0.15
C LEU A 151 20.47 16.17 -0.09
N ARG A 152 20.88 15.20 0.73
CA ARG A 152 20.07 14.02 1.05
C ARG A 152 19.21 14.22 2.30
N ARG A 153 18.08 13.52 2.29
CA ARG A 153 16.96 13.68 3.24
C ARG A 153 17.40 13.39 4.68
N GLY A 154 17.54 14.41 5.52
CA GLY A 154 17.73 14.21 6.96
C GLY A 154 18.07 15.44 7.76
N TYR A 155 18.83 16.37 7.19
CA TYR A 155 19.14 17.63 7.86
C TYR A 155 17.86 18.47 8.02
N GLY A 156 17.77 19.18 9.15
CA GLY A 156 16.54 19.82 9.62
C GLY A 156 15.97 20.87 8.66
N SER A 157 14.75 21.34 8.96
CA SER A 157 13.99 22.26 8.11
C SER A 157 14.50 23.72 8.11
N ARG A 158 15.81 23.93 7.89
CA ARG A 158 16.49 25.23 8.00
C ARG A 158 17.05 25.78 6.68
N VAL A 159 16.74 25.18 5.53
CA VAL A 159 17.00 25.78 4.21
C VAL A 159 16.16 27.07 4.00
N THR A 160 15.16 27.31 4.84
CA THR A 160 14.16 28.40 4.69
C THR A 160 14.44 29.64 5.54
N THR A 161 15.65 29.82 6.09
CA THR A 161 15.99 30.99 6.94
C THR A 161 17.42 31.53 6.75
N ALA A 162 18.23 30.93 5.90
CA ALA A 162 19.48 31.51 5.42
C ALA A 162 19.35 31.77 3.91
N GLY A 163 19.78 32.95 3.45
CA GLY A 163 19.64 33.35 2.06
C GLY A 163 20.25 32.33 1.10
N VAL A 164 19.41 31.65 0.32
CA VAL A 164 19.85 30.66 -0.67
C VAL A 164 20.57 31.39 -1.79
N ALA A 165 21.89 31.31 -1.79
CA ALA A 165 22.74 31.96 -2.79
C ALA A 165 22.40 31.46 -4.20
N VAL A 166 22.24 32.39 -5.14
CA VAL A 166 21.83 32.14 -6.54
C VAL A 166 22.65 31.02 -7.20
N GLY A 167 23.95 30.97 -6.96
CA GLY A 167 24.86 29.97 -7.54
C GLY A 167 24.53 28.52 -7.19
N SER A 168 23.82 28.24 -6.09
CA SER A 168 23.44 26.85 -5.74
C SER A 168 22.12 26.39 -6.39
N THR A 169 21.29 27.29 -6.92
CA THR A 169 20.07 26.91 -7.65
C THR A 169 20.23 26.99 -9.18
N ALA A 170 21.29 27.63 -9.67
CA ALA A 170 21.65 27.80 -11.08
C ALA A 170 21.78 26.53 -11.93
N TYR A 171 22.00 25.37 -11.30
CA TYR A 171 22.16 24.07 -11.97
C TYR A 171 21.08 23.06 -11.53
N MET A 172 20.11 23.49 -10.71
CA MET A 172 19.20 22.60 -10.01
C MET A 172 18.15 21.99 -10.96
N ALA A 173 17.95 20.67 -10.87
CA ALA A 173 16.94 20.00 -11.67
C ALA A 173 15.50 20.42 -11.25
N PRO A 174 14.53 20.49 -12.18
CA PRO A 174 13.15 20.89 -11.90
C PRO A 174 12.51 20.11 -10.74
N GLU A 175 12.76 18.80 -10.65
CA GLU A 175 12.30 17.94 -9.57
C GLU A 175 13.00 18.20 -8.22
N GLN A 176 14.25 18.67 -8.21
CA GLN A 176 14.92 19.12 -6.99
C GLN A 176 14.31 20.43 -6.49
N ALA A 177 14.08 21.40 -7.40
CA ALA A 177 13.42 22.67 -7.08
C ALA A 177 12.00 22.45 -6.53
N ARG A 178 11.24 21.50 -7.12
CA ARG A 178 9.93 21.05 -6.65
C ARG A 178 9.99 20.18 -5.38
N GLY A 179 11.16 19.70 -4.96
CA GLY A 179 11.33 18.77 -3.82
C GLY A 179 10.70 17.39 -4.03
N GLY A 180 10.63 16.93 -5.28
CA GLY A 180 10.10 15.63 -5.67
C GLY A 180 11.02 14.46 -5.32
N ASP A 181 10.84 13.36 -6.05
CA ASP A 181 11.84 12.28 -6.05
C ASP A 181 12.95 12.62 -7.05
N VAL A 182 14.18 12.42 -6.59
CA VAL A 182 15.41 12.80 -7.27
C VAL A 182 16.17 11.52 -7.53
N ASP A 183 16.14 11.07 -8.78
CA ASP A 183 16.92 9.96 -9.30
C ASP A 183 18.20 10.46 -9.99
N LEU A 184 18.87 9.57 -10.72
CA LEU A 184 20.12 9.85 -11.42
C LEU A 184 19.99 10.88 -12.56
N ARG A 185 18.79 11.10 -13.10
CA ARG A 185 18.54 12.02 -14.23
C ARG A 185 18.53 13.50 -13.81
N ALA A 186 18.53 13.77 -12.51
CA ALA A 186 18.81 15.10 -11.97
C ALA A 186 20.26 15.51 -12.24
N ASP A 187 21.23 14.61 -12.04
CA ASP A 187 22.65 14.88 -12.30
C ASP A 187 22.90 15.14 -13.80
N LEU A 188 22.19 14.42 -14.68
CA LEU A 188 22.25 14.62 -16.13
C LEU A 188 21.69 15.98 -16.56
N TYR A 189 20.62 16.45 -15.93
CA TYR A 189 20.10 17.80 -16.15
C TYR A 189 21.12 18.86 -15.70
N SER A 190 21.67 18.72 -14.49
CA SER A 190 22.67 19.64 -13.95
C SER A 190 23.95 19.68 -14.80
N LEU A 191 24.42 18.53 -15.30
CA LEU A 191 25.52 18.46 -16.27
C LEU A 191 25.14 19.06 -17.63
N GLY A 192 23.87 18.95 -18.04
CA GLY A 192 23.33 19.68 -19.19
C GLY A 192 23.43 21.20 -19.02
N VAL A 193 23.06 21.74 -17.86
CA VAL A 193 23.22 23.18 -17.54
C VAL A 193 24.69 23.58 -17.54
N LEU A 194 25.57 22.78 -16.93
CA LEU A 194 27.01 23.02 -16.92
C LEU A 194 27.63 22.99 -18.33
N THR A 195 27.19 22.06 -19.18
CA THR A 195 27.63 21.98 -20.59
C THR A 195 27.17 23.19 -21.40
N TRP A 196 25.93 23.66 -21.17
CA TRP A 196 25.41 24.88 -21.77
C TRP A 196 26.26 26.10 -21.38
N GLU A 197 26.59 26.23 -20.10
CA GLU A 197 27.41 27.33 -19.60
C GLU A 197 28.83 27.28 -20.18
N MET A 198 29.48 26.12 -20.23
CA MET A 198 30.82 25.96 -20.82
C MET A 198 30.87 26.38 -22.30
N LEU A 199 29.85 26.02 -23.10
CA LEU A 199 29.80 26.37 -24.53
C LEU A 199 29.42 27.84 -24.78
N THR A 200 28.46 28.38 -24.02
CA THR A 200 27.89 29.72 -24.30
C THR A 200 28.47 30.84 -23.44
N GLY A 201 29.18 30.51 -22.36
CA GLY A 201 29.73 31.46 -21.40
C GLY A 201 28.69 32.04 -20.43
N SER A 202 27.45 31.55 -20.42
CA SER A 202 26.46 31.93 -19.42
C SER A 202 25.38 30.86 -19.22
N LEU A 203 24.78 30.83 -18.03
CA LEU A 203 23.67 29.93 -17.70
C LEU A 203 22.49 30.06 -18.68
N PRO A 204 21.71 28.97 -18.91
CA PRO A 204 20.51 29.01 -19.75
C PRO A 204 19.41 29.92 -19.18
N TYR A 205 19.39 30.11 -17.87
CA TYR A 205 18.46 31.00 -17.17
C TYR A 205 19.20 32.06 -16.37
N ARG A 206 18.58 33.24 -16.25
CA ARG A 206 19.10 34.37 -15.46
C ARG A 206 18.00 34.87 -14.51
N ALA A 207 18.36 35.04 -13.24
CA ALA A 207 17.49 35.55 -12.18
C ALA A 207 18.35 36.22 -11.09
N ASN A 208 17.74 37.15 -10.34
CA ASN A 208 18.44 37.96 -9.34
C ASN A 208 18.52 37.28 -7.97
N ASP A 209 17.69 36.27 -7.72
CA ASP A 209 17.61 35.51 -6.48
C ASP A 209 17.47 34.00 -6.77
N GLY A 210 17.81 33.17 -5.77
CA GLY A 210 17.88 31.72 -5.93
C GLY A 210 16.51 31.05 -6.13
N LEU A 211 15.43 31.65 -5.64
CA LEU A 211 14.06 31.16 -5.80
C LEU A 211 13.56 31.40 -7.22
N SER A 212 13.73 32.62 -7.73
CA SER A 212 13.40 32.97 -9.12
C SER A 212 14.17 32.08 -10.10
N MET A 213 15.44 31.79 -9.82
CA MET A 213 16.22 30.84 -10.63
C MET A 213 15.60 29.44 -10.64
N ALA A 214 15.23 28.92 -9.47
CA ALA A 214 14.59 27.60 -9.34
C ALA A 214 13.23 27.54 -10.08
N LEU A 215 12.44 28.62 -10.04
CA LEU A 215 11.19 28.73 -10.81
C LEU A 215 11.44 28.69 -12.33
N LYS A 216 12.48 29.35 -12.84
CA LYS A 216 12.83 29.29 -14.28
C LYS A 216 13.23 27.90 -14.75
N HIS A 217 14.02 27.16 -13.97
CA HIS A 217 14.29 25.76 -14.29
C HIS A 217 12.99 24.93 -14.35
N VAL A 218 12.01 25.24 -13.50
CA VAL A 218 10.70 24.55 -13.43
C VAL A 218 9.72 24.95 -14.54
N GLN A 219 9.71 26.21 -15.00
CA GLN A 219 8.66 26.79 -15.84
C GLN A 219 9.13 27.32 -17.20
N ASP A 220 10.24 28.05 -17.26
CA ASP A 220 10.68 28.72 -18.50
C ASP A 220 11.05 27.70 -19.59
N PRO A 221 10.76 27.98 -20.88
CA PRO A 221 11.16 27.09 -21.98
C PRO A 221 12.69 26.92 -22.08
N ILE A 222 13.15 25.87 -22.76
CA ILE A 222 14.57 25.70 -23.06
C ILE A 222 14.98 26.78 -24.08
N PRO A 223 16.02 27.61 -23.83
CA PRO A 223 16.40 28.65 -24.78
C PRO A 223 16.88 28.07 -26.12
N ARG A 224 16.89 28.92 -27.16
CA ARG A 224 17.53 28.59 -28.44
C ARG A 224 18.98 29.05 -28.47
N LEU A 225 19.86 28.17 -28.91
CA LEU A 225 21.29 28.43 -29.05
C LEU A 225 21.60 29.37 -30.23
N PRO A 226 22.71 30.12 -30.18
CA PRO A 226 23.17 30.92 -31.30
C PRO A 226 23.58 30.03 -32.50
N PRO A 227 23.55 30.54 -33.74
CA PRO A 227 23.75 29.72 -34.94
C PRO A 227 25.04 28.89 -35.00
N HIS A 228 26.12 29.33 -34.35
CA HIS A 228 27.40 28.61 -34.31
C HIS A 228 27.42 27.41 -33.35
N LEU A 229 26.41 27.27 -32.48
CA LEU A 229 26.19 26.13 -31.60
C LEU A 229 24.90 25.37 -31.95
N ALA A 230 24.22 25.69 -33.05
CA ALA A 230 22.91 25.14 -33.39
C ALA A 230 22.90 23.59 -33.49
N GLN A 231 24.04 22.97 -33.81
CA GLN A 231 24.22 21.51 -33.79
C GLN A 231 23.91 20.87 -32.41
N TRP A 232 24.12 21.62 -31.32
CA TRP A 232 23.87 21.16 -29.95
C TRP A 232 22.41 21.25 -29.52
N GLN A 233 21.53 21.92 -30.27
CA GLN A 233 20.15 22.19 -29.81
C GLN A 233 19.39 20.91 -29.47
N ARG A 234 19.49 19.85 -30.30
CA ARG A 234 18.82 18.56 -30.03
C ARG A 234 19.33 17.87 -28.77
N PHE A 235 20.62 18.03 -28.45
CA PHE A 235 21.20 17.50 -27.22
C PHE A 235 20.63 18.24 -25.99
N PHE A 236 20.53 19.57 -26.03
CA PHE A 236 19.98 20.35 -24.92
C PHE A 236 18.46 20.27 -24.78
N ASP A 237 17.72 20.19 -25.89
CA ASP A 237 16.26 19.96 -25.88
C ASP A 237 15.92 18.67 -25.10
N ARG A 238 16.84 17.68 -25.09
CA ARG A 238 16.72 16.45 -24.30
C ARG A 238 17.36 16.54 -22.91
N ALA A 239 18.59 17.05 -22.79
CA ALA A 239 19.29 17.18 -21.49
C ALA A 239 18.51 18.04 -20.49
N LEU A 240 17.89 19.13 -20.97
CA LEU A 240 17.17 20.12 -20.18
C LEU A 240 15.64 19.88 -20.14
N GLY A 241 15.19 18.66 -20.47
CA GLY A 241 13.79 18.25 -20.36
C GLY A 241 13.20 18.52 -18.98
N LYS A 242 11.97 19.03 -18.93
CA LYS A 242 11.31 19.52 -17.71
C LYS A 242 10.77 18.38 -16.84
N SER A 243 10.50 17.23 -17.46
CA SER A 243 10.20 15.96 -16.80
C SER A 243 11.40 15.01 -16.91
N PRO A 244 11.76 14.23 -15.86
CA PRO A 244 12.82 13.22 -15.96
C PRO A 244 12.58 12.15 -17.05
N GLY A 245 11.32 11.93 -17.46
CA GLY A 245 10.97 11.04 -18.57
C GLY A 245 11.35 11.57 -19.96
N GLU A 246 11.56 12.87 -20.13
CA GLU A 246 11.95 13.51 -21.40
C GLU A 246 13.46 13.46 -21.65
N ARG A 247 14.26 13.16 -20.62
CA ARG A 247 15.73 13.24 -20.65
C ARG A 247 16.38 11.96 -21.18
N PHE A 248 17.71 11.97 -21.19
CA PHE A 248 18.51 10.75 -21.24
C PHE A 248 18.17 9.85 -20.05
N SER A 249 18.09 8.56 -20.32
CA SER A 249 17.72 7.54 -19.34
C SER A 249 18.83 7.28 -18.33
N ASP A 250 20.09 7.37 -18.78
CA ASP A 250 21.33 7.29 -18.00
C ASP A 250 22.48 8.13 -18.62
N ALA A 251 23.65 8.07 -18.00
CA ALA A 251 24.85 8.80 -18.43
C ALA A 251 25.51 8.26 -19.71
N GLN A 252 25.32 6.98 -20.04
CA GLN A 252 25.87 6.37 -21.26
C GLN A 252 25.08 6.84 -22.48
N GLU A 253 23.75 6.88 -22.40
CA GLU A 253 22.91 7.42 -23.47
C GLU A 253 23.20 8.91 -23.72
N MET A 254 23.47 9.69 -22.65
CA MET A 254 23.88 11.08 -22.77
C MET A 254 25.26 11.22 -23.44
N LEU A 255 26.21 10.31 -23.16
CA LEU A 255 27.54 10.30 -23.77
C LEU A 255 27.48 9.98 -25.26
N GLU A 256 26.71 8.96 -25.65
CA GLU A 256 26.50 8.59 -27.05
C GLU A 256 25.81 9.71 -27.83
N SER A 257 24.81 10.35 -27.24
CA SER A 257 24.16 11.53 -27.80
C SER A 257 25.12 12.70 -27.99
N MET A 258 25.97 13.00 -27.00
CA MET A 258 27.00 14.05 -27.10
C MET A 258 27.99 13.76 -28.23
N ARG A 259 28.50 12.52 -28.30
CA ARG A 259 29.41 12.08 -29.36
C ARG A 259 28.77 12.13 -30.75
N SER A 260 27.45 11.96 -30.85
CA SER A 260 26.70 12.13 -32.11
C SER A 260 26.55 13.58 -32.57
N VAL A 261 26.71 14.58 -31.69
CA VAL A 261 26.66 16.00 -32.07
C VAL A 261 27.84 16.30 -33.01
N PRO A 262 27.60 16.72 -34.27
CA PRO A 262 28.69 17.00 -35.21
C PRO A 262 29.64 18.05 -34.64
N HIS A 263 30.96 17.86 -34.82
CA HIS A 263 31.91 18.94 -34.55
C HIS A 263 31.61 20.14 -35.45
N ALA A 264 31.76 21.34 -34.90
CA ALA A 264 31.66 22.58 -35.66
C ALA A 264 32.68 22.58 -36.82
N GLN A 265 32.21 22.28 -38.04
CA GLN A 265 33.06 22.33 -39.22
C GLN A 265 33.51 23.78 -39.44
N LYS A 266 34.84 24.01 -39.43
CA LYS A 266 35.41 25.19 -40.11
C LYS A 266 34.90 25.13 -41.56
N GLN A 267 34.00 26.04 -41.93
CA GLN A 267 33.22 25.91 -43.17
C GLN A 267 34.13 25.67 -44.38
N PRO A 268 34.05 24.51 -45.06
CA PRO A 268 34.74 24.36 -46.33
C PRO A 268 34.10 25.30 -47.35
N LEU A 269 34.94 25.86 -48.23
CA LEU A 269 34.62 26.86 -49.27
C LEU A 269 33.41 26.50 -50.17
N ARG A 270 32.97 25.24 -50.15
CA ARG A 270 31.79 24.69 -50.84
C ARG A 270 30.50 25.48 -50.56
N ALA A 271 30.28 26.02 -49.37
CA ALA A 271 29.09 26.83 -49.06
C ALA A 271 29.07 28.18 -49.83
N ALA A 272 30.24 28.78 -50.07
CA ALA A 272 30.38 29.97 -50.91
C ALA A 272 30.19 29.63 -52.40
N ILE A 273 30.75 28.50 -52.86
CA ILE A 273 30.62 28.02 -54.24
C ILE A 273 29.15 27.68 -54.59
N ALA A 274 28.39 27.14 -53.63
CA ALA A 274 26.95 26.89 -53.79
C ALA A 274 26.15 28.18 -54.07
N ARG A 275 26.54 29.33 -53.48
CA ARG A 275 25.94 30.64 -53.75
C ARG A 275 26.35 31.26 -55.10
N LEU A 276 27.44 30.82 -55.72
CA LEU A 276 27.76 31.22 -57.11
C LEU A 276 26.97 30.42 -58.15
N ARG A 277 26.56 29.17 -57.85
CA ARG A 277 25.84 28.31 -58.81
C ARG A 277 24.39 28.70 -59.07
N SER A 278 23.79 29.57 -58.26
CA SER A 278 22.41 30.06 -58.46
C SER A 278 22.29 31.23 -59.45
N ARG A 279 23.20 31.35 -60.43
CA ARG A 279 23.24 32.46 -61.41
C ARG A 279 23.24 32.05 -62.89
N THR A 280 22.99 30.77 -63.19
CA THR A 280 22.84 30.25 -64.58
C THR A 280 21.46 29.61 -64.78
N GLY A 281 20.76 30.00 -65.84
CA GLY A 281 19.32 29.79 -66.01
C GLY A 281 18.84 28.39 -66.47
N PRO A 282 17.51 28.16 -66.56
CA PRO A 282 16.91 26.81 -66.46
C PRO A 282 17.04 25.92 -67.70
N ARG A 283 17.63 26.39 -68.80
CA ARG A 283 17.48 25.77 -70.13
C ARG A 283 18.24 24.45 -70.34
N GLN A 284 19.06 24.00 -69.39
CA GLN A 284 19.82 22.74 -69.49
C GLN A 284 19.28 21.61 -68.59
N ILE A 285 18.30 21.85 -67.71
CA ILE A 285 17.76 20.81 -66.82
C ILE A 285 16.82 19.84 -67.58
N ALA A 286 16.22 20.29 -68.68
CA ALA A 286 15.25 19.50 -69.46
C ALA A 286 15.82 18.19 -70.05
N ILE A 287 17.14 18.10 -70.29
CA ILE A 287 17.78 16.92 -70.89
C ILE A 287 17.88 15.76 -69.88
N GLY A 288 17.99 16.04 -68.59
CA GLY A 288 18.14 15.00 -67.55
C GLY A 288 16.85 14.24 -67.21
N ALA A 289 15.68 14.84 -67.44
CA ALA A 289 14.40 14.26 -67.03
C ALA A 289 13.98 13.03 -67.86
N VAL A 290 14.40 12.96 -69.13
CA VAL A 290 14.03 11.87 -70.05
C VAL A 290 14.71 10.54 -69.67
N ALA A 291 15.92 10.59 -69.11
CA ALA A 291 16.69 9.40 -68.76
C ALA A 291 16.12 8.61 -67.56
N ILE A 292 15.39 9.28 -66.66
CA ILE A 292 14.86 8.65 -65.43
C ILE A 292 13.54 7.91 -65.71
N ALA A 293 12.71 8.43 -66.64
CA ALA A 293 11.45 7.80 -67.02
C ALA A 293 11.64 6.40 -67.65
N ALA A 294 12.73 6.20 -68.41
CA ALA A 294 13.05 4.91 -69.02
C ALA A 294 13.42 3.82 -67.98
N LEU A 295 13.97 4.21 -66.82
CA LEU A 295 14.44 3.25 -65.82
C LEU A 295 13.30 2.68 -64.96
N VAL A 296 12.24 3.46 -64.73
CA VAL A 296 11.09 3.06 -63.89
C VAL A 296 10.15 2.10 -64.65
N GLY A 297 10.01 2.26 -65.97
CA GLY A 297 9.19 1.36 -66.80
C GLY A 297 9.72 -0.08 -66.89
N GLY A 298 11.04 -0.27 -66.80
CA GLY A 298 11.65 -1.60 -66.94
C GLY A 298 11.48 -2.53 -65.73
N ILE A 299 11.28 -1.98 -64.52
CA ILE A 299 11.23 -2.77 -63.28
C ILE A 299 9.82 -3.29 -62.98
N ALA A 300 8.78 -2.63 -63.49
CA ALA A 300 7.39 -3.06 -63.34
C ALA A 300 6.99 -4.26 -64.24
N LEU A 301 7.83 -4.63 -65.22
CA LEU A 301 7.51 -5.66 -66.23
C LEU A 301 8.00 -7.08 -65.87
N LEU A 302 8.72 -7.26 -64.75
CA LEU A 302 9.33 -8.54 -64.36
C LEU A 302 8.75 -9.18 -63.08
N ALA A 303 7.66 -8.63 -62.54
CA ALA A 303 7.01 -9.13 -61.30
C ALA A 303 5.53 -9.54 -61.50
N GLN A 304 5.10 -9.79 -62.74
CA GLN A 304 3.77 -10.33 -63.07
C GLN A 304 3.86 -11.49 -64.06
N LEU A 305 4.62 -12.54 -63.68
CA LEU A 305 4.57 -13.87 -64.27
C LEU A 305 4.79 -14.92 -63.17
N ASP A 306 3.76 -15.21 -62.38
CA ASP A 306 3.07 -16.50 -62.43
C ASP A 306 1.82 -16.44 -61.53
N GLU A 307 0.64 -16.64 -62.11
CA GLU A 307 -0.63 -16.47 -61.42
C GLU A 307 -1.09 -17.75 -60.74
N ARG A 308 -1.87 -17.56 -59.66
CA ARG A 308 -3.09 -18.33 -59.32
C ARG A 308 -3.16 -19.80 -59.78
N ASN A 309 -3.28 -20.73 -58.82
CA ASN A 309 -4.36 -21.72 -58.72
C ASN A 309 -4.10 -22.67 -57.52
N ALA A 310 -5.08 -23.24 -56.83
CA ALA A 310 -6.50 -22.91 -56.74
C ALA A 310 -7.08 -23.59 -55.48
N GLN A 311 -7.99 -22.87 -54.80
CA GLN A 311 -9.30 -23.35 -54.32
C GLN A 311 -9.49 -24.69 -53.55
N ARG A 312 -10.48 -24.62 -52.62
CA ARG A 312 -11.43 -25.70 -52.19
C ARG A 312 -10.87 -26.77 -51.23
N ARG A 313 -11.42 -26.84 -50.00
CA ARG A 313 -12.57 -27.69 -49.57
C ARG A 313 -12.05 -28.91 -48.79
N LEU A 314 -12.81 -29.61 -47.95
CA LEU A 314 -14.11 -29.39 -47.29
C LEU A 314 -14.12 -30.24 -46.00
N ALA A 315 -15.07 -29.95 -45.13
CA ALA A 315 -15.36 -30.56 -43.84
C ALA A 315 -15.33 -32.10 -43.72
N GLU A 316 -15.29 -32.51 -42.44
CA GLU A 316 -16.28 -33.41 -41.80
C GLU A 316 -15.99 -34.92 -41.53
N LEU A 317 -16.58 -35.36 -40.41
CA LEU A 317 -17.03 -36.73 -40.05
C LEU A 317 -16.01 -37.78 -39.50
N THR A 318 -16.01 -37.91 -38.16
CA THR A 318 -16.46 -39.10 -37.34
C THR A 318 -16.18 -40.56 -37.79
N PRO A 319 -16.35 -41.58 -36.90
CA PRO A 319 -16.14 -41.65 -35.44
C PRO A 319 -15.52 -43.00 -34.95
N ALA A 320 -15.45 -43.15 -33.61
CA ALA A 320 -15.80 -44.36 -32.84
C ALA A 320 -14.78 -45.51 -32.63
N ALA A 321 -15.05 -46.17 -31.48
CA ALA A 321 -14.86 -47.58 -31.15
C ALA A 321 -13.48 -48.09 -30.71
N THR A 322 -13.32 -49.01 -29.73
CA THR A 322 -14.13 -49.48 -28.57
C THR A 322 -13.16 -50.28 -27.65
N GLN A 323 -13.61 -50.72 -26.46
CA GLN A 323 -13.23 -51.96 -25.73
C GLN A 323 -12.49 -51.82 -24.38
N THR A 324 -13.30 -51.79 -23.31
CA THR A 324 -13.18 -52.56 -22.05
C THR A 324 -13.02 -54.08 -22.31
N PRO A 325 -12.68 -55.01 -21.35
CA PRO A 325 -13.33 -55.14 -20.03
C PRO A 325 -12.52 -55.82 -18.86
N ALA A 326 -13.26 -56.11 -17.75
CA ALA A 326 -13.21 -57.33 -16.90
C ALA A 326 -12.19 -57.48 -15.73
N THR A 327 -12.43 -58.23 -14.62
CA THR A 327 -13.64 -58.69 -13.83
C THR A 327 -13.18 -59.35 -12.48
N ALA A 328 -14.04 -59.41 -11.43
CA ALA A 328 -14.00 -60.31 -10.24
C ALA A 328 -12.84 -60.15 -9.19
N GLY A 329 -12.94 -60.60 -7.91
CA GLY A 329 -13.92 -61.46 -7.20
C GLY A 329 -13.76 -61.47 -5.65
N PRO A 330 -14.44 -62.37 -4.88
CA PRO A 330 -15.00 -62.09 -3.53
C PRO A 330 -14.61 -63.05 -2.37
N ALA A 331 -15.15 -62.86 -1.14
CA ALA A 331 -15.53 -63.91 -0.14
C ALA A 331 -16.29 -63.37 1.11
N THR A 332 -16.84 -64.26 1.98
CA THR A 332 -17.95 -64.00 2.95
C THR A 332 -17.79 -64.74 4.31
N ALA A 333 -18.71 -64.51 5.29
CA ALA A 333 -19.17 -65.40 6.41
C ALA A 333 -18.44 -65.35 7.81
N LEU A 334 -19.02 -65.73 8.98
CA LEU A 334 -20.37 -65.59 9.62
C LEU A 334 -20.41 -66.23 11.07
N ASP A 335 -21.25 -65.71 11.99
CA ASP A 335 -22.04 -66.43 13.07
C ASP A 335 -21.48 -66.77 14.53
N PRO A 336 -22.24 -67.31 15.55
CA PRO A 336 -22.77 -66.51 16.69
C PRO A 336 -22.86 -67.18 18.15
N THR A 337 -23.80 -66.69 19.01
CA THR A 337 -24.50 -67.27 20.23
C THR A 337 -23.75 -67.46 21.59
N LEU A 338 -24.34 -67.62 22.82
CA LEU A 338 -25.71 -67.75 23.43
C LEU A 338 -25.68 -67.51 25.00
N GLY A 339 -26.83 -67.36 25.71
CA GLY A 339 -26.99 -67.84 27.13
C GLY A 339 -27.72 -66.96 28.20
N ALA A 340 -28.64 -67.56 28.98
CA ALA A 340 -29.30 -67.04 30.21
C ALA A 340 -29.91 -68.20 31.08
N PRO A 341 -30.19 -68.03 32.39
CA PRO A 341 -31.17 -68.90 33.11
C PRO A 341 -32.06 -68.23 34.22
N GLU A 342 -33.07 -68.97 34.71
CA GLU A 342 -34.15 -68.60 35.66
C GLU A 342 -34.00 -69.16 37.11
N ALA A 343 -34.77 -68.62 38.07
CA ALA A 343 -35.29 -69.20 39.36
C ALA A 343 -36.00 -68.10 40.21
N ASP A 344 -36.85 -68.33 41.23
CA ASP A 344 -37.90 -69.34 41.55
C ASP A 344 -38.79 -68.77 42.73
N PRO A 345 -40.10 -69.09 42.92
CA PRO A 345 -40.99 -68.27 43.76
C PRO A 345 -41.55 -68.93 45.06
N SER A 346 -41.00 -68.60 46.24
CA SER A 346 -41.58 -69.04 47.53
C SER A 346 -41.24 -68.18 48.77
N GLU A 347 -41.56 -66.88 48.79
CA GLU A 347 -41.33 -66.00 49.96
C GLU A 347 -42.50 -65.00 50.25
N SER A 348 -43.74 -65.39 49.91
CA SER A 348 -44.86 -64.47 49.65
C SER A 348 -45.92 -64.33 50.76
N LEU A 349 -45.59 -64.53 52.05
CA LEU A 349 -46.60 -64.58 53.13
C LEU A 349 -46.41 -63.65 54.35
N LEU A 350 -45.42 -62.76 54.38
CA LEU A 350 -45.26 -61.77 55.46
C LEU A 350 -44.74 -60.41 54.95
N ARG A 351 -45.64 -59.53 54.48
CA ARG A 351 -45.36 -58.08 54.36
C ARG A 351 -46.65 -57.26 54.36
N ALA A 352 -46.52 -55.98 54.73
CA ALA A 352 -47.63 -55.03 54.90
C ALA A 352 -48.49 -54.91 53.63
N ALA A 353 -49.72 -54.40 53.79
CA ALA A 353 -50.63 -54.12 52.69
C ALA A 353 -49.86 -53.42 51.54
N PRO A 354 -49.87 -53.98 50.32
CA PRO A 354 -48.94 -53.57 49.30
C PRO A 354 -49.16 -52.10 48.96
N GLU A 355 -48.11 -51.29 49.16
CA GLU A 355 -47.97 -50.05 48.40
C GLU A 355 -48.17 -50.44 46.93
N SER A 356 -49.07 -49.74 46.22
CA SER A 356 -49.27 -50.00 44.78
C SER A 356 -47.90 -50.00 44.13
N ALA A 357 -47.60 -50.99 43.28
CA ALA A 357 -46.25 -51.11 42.71
C ALA A 357 -45.85 -49.84 41.92
N ALA A 358 -46.82 -49.01 41.50
CA ALA A 358 -46.59 -47.68 40.96
C ALA A 358 -46.13 -46.62 41.99
N GLN A 359 -46.55 -46.70 43.26
CA GLN A 359 -46.16 -45.74 44.32
C GLN A 359 -44.63 -45.70 44.51
N GLY A 360 -43.97 -46.87 44.53
CA GLY A 360 -42.51 -46.95 44.61
C GLY A 360 -41.80 -46.25 43.44
N PHE A 361 -42.34 -46.40 42.21
CA PHE A 361 -41.84 -45.70 41.03
C PHE A 361 -42.14 -44.19 41.04
N ILE A 362 -43.30 -43.77 41.57
CA ILE A 362 -43.67 -42.36 41.75
C ILE A 362 -42.71 -41.67 42.72
N ASP A 363 -42.38 -42.31 43.85
CA ASP A 363 -41.44 -41.73 44.81
C ASP A 363 -39.99 -41.81 44.32
N ALA A 364 -39.64 -42.82 43.51
CA ALA A 364 -38.37 -42.82 42.78
C ALA A 364 -38.27 -41.62 41.82
N ALA A 365 -39.29 -41.37 41.01
CA ALA A 365 -39.34 -40.23 40.09
C ALA A 365 -39.20 -38.88 40.83
N ARG A 366 -39.88 -38.73 41.98
CA ARG A 366 -39.77 -37.52 42.83
C ARG A 366 -38.36 -37.31 43.37
N ARG A 367 -37.71 -38.37 43.87
CA ARG A 367 -36.30 -38.32 44.32
C ARG A 367 -35.34 -38.01 43.15
N GLN A 368 -35.52 -38.65 42.00
CA GLN A 368 -34.72 -38.44 40.80
C GLN A 368 -34.85 -37.00 40.26
N LEU A 369 -36.05 -36.41 40.29
CA LEU A 369 -36.26 -34.98 39.98
C LEU A 369 -35.49 -34.05 40.93
N GLN A 370 -35.54 -34.29 42.24
CA GLN A 370 -34.76 -33.53 43.23
C GLN A 370 -33.25 -33.65 42.98
N GLN A 371 -32.79 -34.81 42.53
CA GLN A 371 -31.41 -35.09 42.14
C GLN A 371 -31.05 -34.64 40.71
N LYS A 372 -31.98 -34.03 39.96
CA LYS A 372 -31.84 -33.63 38.54
C LYS A 372 -31.53 -34.78 37.57
N ARG A 373 -31.86 -36.03 37.92
CA ARG A 373 -31.75 -37.23 37.08
C ARG A 373 -32.98 -37.37 36.17
N LEU A 374 -33.05 -36.53 35.14
CA LEU A 374 -34.26 -36.38 34.33
C LEU A 374 -34.46 -37.48 33.28
N ILE A 375 -33.45 -37.71 32.44
CA ILE A 375 -33.40 -38.75 31.39
C ILE A 375 -32.16 -39.64 31.46
N ALA A 376 -31.29 -39.40 32.44
CA ALA A 376 -30.02 -40.11 32.62
C ALA A 376 -29.71 -40.24 34.13
N PRO A 377 -29.04 -41.33 34.56
CA PRO A 377 -28.63 -42.49 33.75
C PRO A 377 -29.84 -43.34 33.29
N ALA A 378 -29.66 -44.18 32.26
CA ALA A 378 -30.69 -45.12 31.82
C ALA A 378 -31.00 -46.13 32.94
N GLY A 379 -32.27 -46.50 33.11
CA GLY A 379 -32.75 -47.35 34.20
C GLY A 379 -32.96 -46.66 35.55
N ASP A 380 -32.38 -45.47 35.78
CA ASP A 380 -32.50 -44.70 37.03
C ASP A 380 -32.67 -43.20 36.74
N ASN A 381 -33.78 -42.86 36.09
CA ASN A 381 -34.18 -41.48 35.82
C ASN A 381 -35.69 -41.25 35.93
N ALA A 382 -36.07 -40.00 36.21
CA ALA A 382 -37.43 -39.62 36.52
C ALA A 382 -38.42 -39.90 35.39
N TYR A 383 -38.00 -39.76 34.13
CA TYR A 383 -38.82 -40.10 32.97
C TYR A 383 -39.17 -41.58 32.92
N GLU A 384 -38.18 -42.46 33.03
CA GLU A 384 -38.40 -43.91 32.99
C GLU A 384 -39.19 -44.42 34.20
N SER A 385 -38.98 -43.84 35.38
CA SER A 385 -39.79 -44.13 36.57
C SER A 385 -41.27 -43.79 36.37
N VAL A 386 -41.60 -42.59 35.85
CA VAL A 386 -43.00 -42.23 35.54
C VAL A 386 -43.59 -43.12 34.45
N MET A 387 -42.84 -43.40 33.37
CA MET A 387 -43.29 -44.29 32.30
C MET A 387 -43.45 -45.75 32.76
N THR A 388 -42.84 -46.15 33.88
CA THR A 388 -43.00 -47.48 34.49
C THR A 388 -44.16 -47.50 35.47
N ALA A 389 -44.35 -46.43 36.26
CA ALA A 389 -45.55 -46.24 37.07
C ALA A 389 -46.84 -46.29 36.22
N TRP A 390 -46.87 -45.59 35.08
CA TRP A 390 -47.97 -45.65 34.10
C TRP A 390 -48.27 -47.06 33.57
N ARG A 391 -47.24 -47.89 33.36
CA ARG A 391 -47.42 -49.29 32.93
C ARG A 391 -47.87 -50.23 34.06
N THR A 392 -47.74 -49.79 35.31
CA THR A 392 -48.01 -50.60 36.50
C THR A 392 -49.40 -50.34 37.07
N ASP A 393 -49.77 -49.07 37.24
CA ASP A 393 -51.09 -48.64 37.70
C ASP A 393 -51.44 -47.27 37.07
N PRO A 394 -52.13 -47.26 35.92
CA PRO A 394 -52.58 -46.02 35.25
C PRO A 394 -53.54 -45.16 36.08
N SER A 395 -54.18 -45.74 37.11
CA SER A 395 -55.21 -45.08 37.92
C SER A 395 -54.67 -44.42 39.19
N HIS A 396 -53.36 -44.55 39.43
CA HIS A 396 -52.75 -44.14 40.68
C HIS A 396 -52.79 -42.61 40.92
N ILE A 397 -53.39 -42.18 42.03
CA ILE A 397 -53.68 -40.76 42.33
C ILE A 397 -52.46 -39.82 42.27
N GLY A 398 -51.27 -40.30 42.66
CA GLY A 398 -50.02 -39.51 42.62
C GLY A 398 -49.35 -39.39 41.24
N LEU A 399 -49.87 -40.09 40.22
CA LEU A 399 -49.20 -40.24 38.93
C LEU A 399 -49.30 -38.98 38.07
N GLN A 400 -50.47 -38.33 37.99
CA GLN A 400 -50.66 -37.13 37.16
C GLN A 400 -49.83 -35.93 37.64
N ASP A 401 -49.80 -35.64 38.95
CA ASP A 401 -48.92 -34.60 39.53
C ASP A 401 -47.44 -34.88 39.20
N THR A 402 -47.00 -36.12 39.38
CA THR A 402 -45.60 -36.49 39.14
C THR A 402 -45.24 -36.46 37.65
N SER A 403 -46.15 -36.91 36.78
CA SER A 403 -46.07 -36.80 35.32
C SER A 403 -45.95 -35.34 34.88
N GLY A 404 -46.82 -34.45 35.39
CA GLY A 404 -46.79 -33.02 35.13
C GLY A 404 -45.47 -32.37 35.52
N ARG A 405 -44.89 -32.74 36.67
CA ARG A 405 -43.56 -32.27 37.12
C ARG A 405 -42.42 -32.74 36.21
N VAL A 406 -42.42 -34.01 35.81
CA VAL A 406 -41.43 -34.53 34.84
C VAL A 406 -41.56 -33.82 33.49
N PHE A 407 -42.78 -33.62 33.00
CA PHE A 407 -43.03 -32.87 31.77
C PHE A 407 -42.50 -31.43 31.85
N SER A 408 -42.74 -30.73 32.96
CA SER A 408 -42.23 -29.37 33.19
C SER A 408 -40.70 -29.32 33.21
N ALA A 409 -40.04 -30.30 33.85
CA ALA A 409 -38.58 -30.40 33.85
C ALA A 409 -38.01 -30.69 32.45
N LEU A 410 -38.65 -31.56 31.66
CA LEU A 410 -38.28 -31.81 30.26
C LEU A 410 -38.42 -30.56 29.38
N LEU A 411 -39.45 -29.75 29.61
CA LEU A 411 -39.65 -28.48 28.91
C LEU A 411 -38.55 -27.46 29.24
N GLU A 412 -38.16 -27.33 30.51
CA GLU A 412 -37.08 -26.45 30.95
C GLU A 412 -35.71 -26.86 30.38
N ASP A 413 -35.41 -28.16 30.38
CA ASP A 413 -34.19 -28.71 29.78
C ASP A 413 -34.18 -28.49 28.25
N THR A 414 -35.33 -28.64 27.59
CA THR A 414 -35.50 -28.33 26.16
C THR A 414 -35.23 -26.85 25.87
N GLU A 415 -35.70 -25.92 26.72
CA GLU A 415 -35.38 -24.50 26.59
C GLU A 415 -33.88 -24.20 26.78
N GLN A 416 -33.20 -24.93 27.67
CA GLN A 416 -31.76 -24.80 27.88
C GLN A 416 -30.98 -25.29 26.65
N HIS A 417 -31.30 -26.47 26.10
CA HIS A 417 -30.68 -27.00 24.89
C HIS A 417 -31.00 -26.16 23.64
N LEU A 418 -32.21 -25.60 23.54
CA LEU A 418 -32.60 -24.61 22.53
C LEU A 418 -31.75 -23.34 22.61
N GLY A 419 -31.41 -22.88 23.82
CA GLY A 419 -30.49 -21.76 24.04
C GLY A 419 -29.05 -22.01 23.56
N LYS A 420 -28.62 -23.28 23.45
CA LYS A 420 -27.30 -23.69 22.95
C LYS A 420 -27.30 -24.05 21.44
N GLY A 421 -28.48 -24.36 20.88
CA GLY A 421 -28.62 -24.83 19.50
C GLY A 421 -28.32 -26.33 19.32
N GLU A 422 -28.51 -27.13 20.36
CA GLU A 422 -28.18 -28.57 20.39
C GLU A 422 -29.36 -29.42 19.86
N GLU A 423 -29.62 -29.32 18.55
CA GLU A 423 -30.79 -29.91 17.88
C GLU A 423 -31.03 -31.42 18.16
N PRO A 424 -30.01 -32.31 18.23
CA PRO A 424 -30.24 -33.72 18.56
C PRO A 424 -30.81 -33.94 19.98
N ALA A 425 -30.39 -33.14 20.97
CA ALA A 425 -30.89 -33.23 22.34
C ALA A 425 -32.34 -32.73 22.42
N ILE A 426 -32.64 -31.62 21.73
CA ILE A 426 -34.00 -31.08 21.57
C ILE A 426 -34.92 -32.15 20.97
N ARG A 427 -34.45 -32.91 19.97
CA ARG A 427 -35.24 -33.99 19.35
C ARG A 427 -35.58 -35.11 20.32
N ASP A 428 -34.62 -35.60 21.11
CA ASP A 428 -34.90 -36.66 22.10
C ASP A 428 -35.89 -36.18 23.17
N LEU A 429 -35.65 -35.00 23.76
CA LEU A 429 -36.53 -34.41 24.77
C LEU A 429 -37.96 -34.20 24.24
N MET A 430 -38.11 -33.62 23.04
CA MET A 430 -39.41 -33.46 22.38
C MET A 430 -40.12 -34.79 22.13
N SER A 431 -39.39 -35.86 21.78
CA SER A 431 -39.96 -37.21 21.63
C SER A 431 -40.46 -37.80 22.95
N ARG A 432 -39.76 -37.52 24.06
CA ARG A 432 -40.12 -37.98 25.41
C ARG A 432 -41.34 -37.22 25.94
N MET A 433 -41.36 -35.90 25.76
CA MET A 433 -42.51 -35.04 26.09
C MET A 433 -43.76 -35.43 25.32
N THR A 434 -43.64 -35.73 24.02
CA THR A 434 -44.77 -36.16 23.18
C THR A 434 -45.35 -37.48 23.71
N ARG A 435 -44.51 -38.50 23.94
CA ARG A 435 -44.94 -39.78 24.54
C ARG A 435 -45.57 -39.63 25.93
N LEU A 436 -45.08 -38.71 26.76
CA LEU A 436 -45.63 -38.45 28.09
C LEU A 436 -47.01 -37.76 28.01
N ALA A 437 -47.16 -36.79 27.11
CA ALA A 437 -48.43 -36.10 26.87
C ALA A 437 -49.50 -37.00 26.24
N GLU A 438 -49.11 -37.98 25.43
CA GLU A 438 -50.03 -38.98 24.86
C GLU A 438 -50.65 -39.88 25.94
N GLN A 439 -49.88 -40.29 26.96
CA GLN A 439 -50.40 -41.09 28.08
C GLN A 439 -51.39 -40.31 28.95
N ASP A 440 -51.04 -39.09 29.34
CA ASP A 440 -51.84 -38.27 30.26
C ASP A 440 -52.98 -37.48 29.55
N ARG A 441 -53.25 -37.79 28.27
CA ARG A 441 -54.18 -37.05 27.38
C ARG A 441 -53.88 -35.53 27.30
N GLY A 442 -52.65 -35.13 27.59
CA GLY A 442 -52.16 -33.77 27.76
C GLY A 442 -51.95 -32.98 26.47
N SER A 443 -52.86 -33.09 25.49
CA SER A 443 -52.77 -32.36 24.21
C SER A 443 -52.69 -30.84 24.38
N ALA A 444 -53.40 -30.30 25.39
CA ALA A 444 -53.32 -28.90 25.81
C ALA A 444 -51.94 -28.55 26.38
N GLN A 445 -51.37 -29.42 27.23
CA GLN A 445 -50.05 -29.23 27.84
C GLN A 445 -48.95 -29.20 26.78
N MET A 446 -48.99 -30.10 25.79
CA MET A 446 -48.06 -30.10 24.66
C MET A 446 -48.24 -28.87 23.76
N THR A 447 -49.47 -28.40 23.56
CA THR A 447 -49.76 -27.16 22.82
C THR A 447 -49.17 -25.94 23.55
N GLN A 448 -49.29 -25.88 24.87
CA GLN A 448 -48.70 -24.82 25.69
C GLN A 448 -47.16 -24.88 25.69
N ALA A 449 -46.58 -26.09 25.74
CA ALA A 449 -45.14 -26.31 25.61
C ALA A 449 -44.60 -25.80 24.28
N ARG A 450 -45.23 -26.16 23.15
CA ARG A 450 -44.86 -25.64 21.81
C ARG A 450 -44.95 -24.12 21.76
N LYS A 451 -46.00 -23.51 22.32
CA LYS A 451 -46.16 -22.05 22.39
C LYS A 451 -45.02 -21.38 23.19
N ARG A 452 -44.64 -21.94 24.35
CA ARG A 452 -43.53 -21.44 25.17
C ARG A 452 -42.20 -21.56 24.43
N LEU A 453 -41.91 -22.73 23.84
CA LEU A 453 -40.71 -22.95 23.02
C LEU A 453 -40.66 -22.02 21.78
N ALA A 454 -41.80 -21.72 21.16
CA ALA A 454 -41.90 -20.77 20.06
C ALA A 454 -41.48 -19.35 20.47
N THR A 455 -41.95 -18.89 21.63
CA THR A 455 -41.55 -17.59 22.21
C THR A 455 -40.04 -17.58 22.49
N THR A 456 -39.53 -18.61 23.18
CA THR A 456 -38.10 -18.75 23.49
C THR A 456 -37.26 -18.76 22.21
N LEU A 457 -37.65 -19.50 21.17
CA LEU A 457 -36.98 -19.52 19.87
C LEU A 457 -36.99 -18.15 19.19
N SER A 458 -38.12 -17.43 19.20
CA SER A 458 -38.20 -16.07 18.66
C SER A 458 -37.23 -15.14 19.39
N THR A 459 -37.22 -15.14 20.73
CA THR A 459 -36.31 -14.32 21.53
C THR A 459 -34.84 -14.66 21.26
N ARG A 460 -34.50 -15.95 21.07
CA ARG A 460 -33.14 -16.35 20.66
C ARG A 460 -32.80 -15.89 19.24
N LEU A 461 -33.76 -15.89 18.31
CA LEU A 461 -33.58 -15.35 16.97
C LEU A 461 -33.39 -13.83 16.99
N ASP A 462 -34.12 -13.11 17.84
CA ASP A 462 -33.93 -11.66 18.06
C ASP A 462 -32.55 -11.36 18.65
N GLN A 463 -32.07 -12.18 19.59
CA GLN A 463 -30.69 -12.09 20.10
C GLN A 463 -29.64 -12.38 19.03
N ALA A 464 -29.88 -13.33 18.12
CA ALA A 464 -28.99 -13.63 17.01
C ALA A 464 -28.98 -12.50 15.97
N GLN A 465 -30.16 -11.93 15.65
CA GLN A 465 -30.31 -10.78 14.76
C GLN A 465 -29.62 -9.53 15.33
N ALA A 466 -29.77 -9.26 16.63
CA ALA A 466 -29.09 -8.15 17.32
C ALA A 466 -27.56 -8.29 17.38
N LYS A 467 -27.03 -9.52 17.21
CA LYS A 467 -25.58 -9.81 17.13
C LYS A 467 -25.08 -9.99 15.69
N ALA A 468 -25.95 -9.86 14.69
CA ALA A 468 -25.70 -10.23 13.30
C ALA A 468 -25.19 -11.67 13.09
N ASP A 469 -25.55 -12.62 13.97
CA ASP A 469 -25.11 -14.01 13.90
C ASP A 469 -26.11 -14.88 13.12
N ARG A 470 -25.93 -14.93 11.80
CA ARG A 470 -26.74 -15.75 10.91
C ARG A 470 -26.52 -17.27 11.10
N ASN A 471 -25.36 -17.69 11.59
CA ASN A 471 -25.07 -19.11 11.82
C ASN A 471 -25.79 -19.62 13.08
N ALA A 472 -25.91 -18.80 14.14
CA ALA A 472 -26.81 -19.08 15.26
C ALA A 472 -28.27 -19.10 14.81
N ALA A 473 -28.71 -18.13 14.00
CA ALA A 473 -30.08 -18.10 13.47
C ALA A 473 -30.42 -19.35 12.64
N GLN A 474 -29.52 -19.83 11.78
CA GLN A 474 -29.72 -21.07 11.00
C GLN A 474 -29.81 -22.31 11.90
N ARG A 475 -29.00 -22.41 12.96
CA ARG A 475 -29.11 -23.51 13.95
C ARG A 475 -30.46 -23.47 14.69
N LEU A 476 -30.93 -22.29 15.10
CA LEU A 476 -32.26 -22.12 15.70
C LEU A 476 -33.39 -22.51 14.73
N LEU A 477 -33.26 -22.21 13.44
CA LEU A 477 -34.23 -22.63 12.41
C LEU A 477 -34.29 -24.14 12.20
N ALA A 478 -33.20 -24.88 12.41
CA ALA A 478 -33.23 -26.34 12.39
C ALA A 478 -34.14 -26.86 13.53
N SER A 479 -33.93 -26.36 14.76
CA SER A 479 -34.73 -26.68 15.93
C SER A 479 -36.22 -26.30 15.79
N ALA A 480 -36.55 -25.29 14.98
CA ALA A 480 -37.93 -24.86 14.74
C ALA A 480 -38.83 -25.99 14.21
N ARG A 481 -38.29 -26.82 13.30
CA ARG A 481 -38.99 -28.01 12.76
C ARG A 481 -39.15 -29.08 13.85
N THR A 482 -38.10 -29.31 14.63
CA THR A 482 -38.04 -30.31 15.70
C THR A 482 -39.02 -30.02 16.85
N ILE A 483 -39.32 -28.74 17.11
CA ILE A 483 -40.34 -28.31 18.09
C ILE A 483 -41.78 -28.53 17.57
N GLY A 484 -41.96 -28.71 16.25
CA GLY A 484 -43.27 -28.87 15.62
C GLY A 484 -44.02 -27.54 15.42
N LEU A 485 -43.30 -26.48 15.06
CA LEU A 485 -43.89 -25.23 14.57
C LEU A 485 -44.52 -25.44 13.19
N ASP A 486 -45.55 -24.67 12.86
CA ASP A 486 -46.21 -24.75 11.56
C ASP A 486 -45.38 -24.10 10.43
N ASN A 487 -45.74 -24.38 9.19
CA ASN A 487 -45.00 -23.88 8.01
C ASN A 487 -45.02 -22.36 7.88
N ALA A 488 -46.06 -21.66 8.35
CA ALA A 488 -46.15 -20.19 8.29
C ALA A 488 -45.25 -19.55 9.35
N GLN A 489 -45.22 -20.11 10.57
CA GLN A 489 -44.29 -19.75 11.62
C GLN A 489 -42.84 -19.95 11.16
N ILE A 490 -42.52 -21.12 10.60
CA ILE A 490 -41.19 -21.42 10.06
C ILE A 490 -40.81 -20.45 8.94
N ALA A 491 -41.70 -20.16 7.99
CA ALA A 491 -41.43 -19.20 6.90
C ALA A 491 -41.18 -17.78 7.42
N SER A 492 -41.94 -17.34 8.44
CA SER A 492 -41.72 -16.04 9.10
C SER A 492 -40.34 -15.95 9.77
N LEU A 493 -39.94 -17.01 10.49
CA LEU A 493 -38.61 -17.11 11.11
C LEU A 493 -37.49 -17.17 10.06
N GLN A 494 -37.69 -17.90 8.96
CA GLN A 494 -36.74 -17.98 7.84
C GLN A 494 -36.54 -16.62 7.17
N ASN A 495 -37.62 -15.86 6.94
CA ASN A 495 -37.55 -14.50 6.39
C ASN A 495 -36.78 -13.56 7.32
N ARG A 496 -37.02 -13.62 8.64
CA ARG A 496 -36.25 -12.87 9.65
C ARG A 496 -34.77 -13.24 9.62
N ALA A 497 -34.42 -14.52 9.67
CA ALA A 497 -33.04 -14.99 9.60
C ALA A 497 -32.35 -14.64 8.27
N GLY A 498 -33.08 -14.66 7.16
CA GLY A 498 -32.58 -14.29 5.83
C GLY A 498 -32.21 -12.80 5.70
N LYS A 499 -32.76 -11.94 6.57
CA LYS A 499 -32.41 -10.51 6.68
C LYS A 499 -31.22 -10.24 7.60
N ILE A 500 -30.70 -11.24 8.31
CA ILE A 500 -29.48 -11.10 9.10
C ILE A 500 -28.30 -11.02 8.13
N ALA A 501 -27.57 -9.92 8.18
CA ALA A 501 -26.50 -9.61 7.26
C ALA A 501 -25.23 -10.43 7.55
N GLN A 502 -24.42 -10.67 6.52
CA GLN A 502 -23.25 -11.55 6.54
C GLN A 502 -21.99 -10.85 6.02
N PRO A 503 -20.78 -11.35 6.36
CA PRO A 503 -19.56 -10.94 5.69
C PRO A 503 -19.67 -11.10 4.17
N GLY A 504 -19.34 -10.05 3.42
CA GLY A 504 -19.48 -9.97 1.97
C GLY A 504 -20.75 -9.26 1.48
N ASP A 505 -21.79 -9.15 2.31
CA ASP A 505 -23.01 -8.41 1.94
C ASP A 505 -22.71 -6.92 1.73
N ARG A 506 -23.40 -6.32 0.74
CA ARG A 506 -23.33 -4.87 0.49
C ARG A 506 -24.37 -4.13 1.32
N LEU A 507 -23.97 -3.01 1.88
CA LEU A 507 -24.81 -2.14 2.69
C LEU A 507 -24.74 -0.72 2.11
N ALA A 508 -25.88 -0.16 1.74
CA ALA A 508 -25.98 1.26 1.41
C ALA A 508 -25.98 2.07 2.71
N ASP A 509 -25.15 3.10 2.77
CA ASP A 509 -25.02 4.02 3.91
C ASP A 509 -25.05 5.48 3.43
N THR A 510 -25.20 6.43 4.37
CA THR A 510 -25.14 7.86 4.05
C THR A 510 -23.77 8.33 3.56
N ILE A 511 -22.72 7.52 3.79
CA ILE A 511 -21.37 7.73 3.25
C ILE A 511 -21.05 6.82 2.03
N GLY A 512 -22.08 6.32 1.34
CA GLY A 512 -21.95 5.49 0.15
C GLY A 512 -21.91 3.98 0.41
N ASP A 513 -21.46 3.23 -0.59
CA ASP A 513 -21.45 1.75 -0.56
C ASP A 513 -20.43 1.20 0.45
N MET A 514 -20.92 0.38 1.37
CA MET A 514 -20.12 -0.38 2.32
C MET A 514 -20.19 -1.89 2.04
N THR A 515 -19.23 -2.64 2.58
CA THR A 515 -19.20 -4.10 2.55
C THR A 515 -18.98 -4.60 3.97
N LEU A 516 -19.79 -5.57 4.39
CA LEU A 516 -19.68 -6.17 5.72
C LEU A 516 -18.49 -7.12 5.77
N VAL A 517 -17.71 -7.05 6.86
CA VAL A 517 -16.56 -7.91 7.11
C VAL A 517 -16.56 -8.39 8.56
N GLN A 518 -16.08 -9.61 8.78
CA GLN A 518 -15.85 -10.14 10.11
C GLN A 518 -14.43 -9.80 10.57
N ALA A 519 -14.29 -9.03 11.64
CA ALA A 519 -12.99 -8.67 12.22
C ALA A 519 -13.06 -8.69 13.75
N GLY A 520 -12.08 -9.31 14.41
CA GLY A 520 -12.03 -9.38 15.88
C GLY A 520 -13.27 -10.00 16.54
N GLY A 521 -13.95 -10.92 15.86
CA GLY A 521 -15.20 -11.54 16.34
C GLY A 521 -16.46 -10.67 16.20
N LYS A 522 -16.36 -9.48 15.60
CA LYS A 522 -17.49 -8.59 15.32
C LYS A 522 -17.72 -8.44 13.81
N LEU A 523 -18.97 -8.20 13.43
CA LEU A 523 -19.33 -7.77 12.08
C LEU A 523 -19.28 -6.25 12.00
N VAL A 524 -18.57 -5.69 11.02
CA VAL A 524 -18.48 -4.24 10.78
C VAL A 524 -18.64 -3.92 9.30
N ALA A 525 -19.14 -2.74 8.97
CA ALA A 525 -19.28 -2.30 7.58
C ALA A 525 -18.11 -1.39 7.21
N VAL A 526 -17.34 -1.72 6.17
CA VAL A 526 -16.20 -0.91 5.69
C VAL A 526 -16.57 -0.27 4.36
N SER A 527 -16.26 1.02 4.16
CA SER A 527 -16.53 1.69 2.89
C SER A 527 -15.75 1.02 1.74
N ARG A 528 -16.36 0.95 0.55
CA ARG A 528 -15.71 0.39 -0.64
C ARG A 528 -14.77 1.40 -1.30
N ALA A 529 -15.11 2.69 -1.25
CA ALA A 529 -14.29 3.79 -1.72
C ALA A 529 -13.65 4.55 -0.54
N SER A 530 -12.49 5.14 -0.81
CA SER A 530 -11.89 6.20 0.01
C SER A 530 -12.73 7.47 0.00
N VAL A 531 -12.70 8.23 1.10
CA VAL A 531 -13.38 9.55 1.19
C VAL A 531 -12.84 10.47 0.10
N SER A 532 -13.74 11.06 -0.68
CA SER A 532 -13.40 11.92 -1.81
C SER A 532 -13.01 13.34 -1.36
N ARG A 533 -12.29 14.05 -2.24
CA ARG A 533 -11.93 15.46 -2.01
C ARG A 533 -13.16 16.35 -1.85
N SER A 534 -14.27 16.07 -2.56
CA SER A 534 -15.54 16.78 -2.39
C SER A 534 -16.18 16.56 -1.02
N GLU A 535 -16.28 15.29 -0.56
CA GLU A 535 -16.88 14.98 0.75
C GLU A 535 -16.06 15.56 1.90
N TYR A 536 -14.74 15.54 1.78
CA TYR A 536 -13.86 16.17 2.77
C TYR A 536 -13.96 17.71 2.75
N ALA A 537 -14.19 18.33 1.59
CA ALA A 537 -14.39 19.77 1.49
C ALA A 537 -15.63 20.25 2.25
N GLU A 538 -16.72 19.48 2.21
CA GLU A 538 -17.93 19.78 3.00
C GLU A 538 -17.66 19.77 4.50
N PHE A 539 -16.94 18.76 5.00
CA PHE A 539 -16.50 18.69 6.39
C PHE A 539 -15.61 19.88 6.78
N ALA A 540 -14.58 20.18 5.99
CA ALA A 540 -13.65 21.26 6.26
C ALA A 540 -14.36 22.61 6.33
N LYS A 541 -15.30 22.86 5.39
CA LYS A 541 -16.16 24.06 5.37
C LYS A 541 -17.12 24.10 6.56
N ALA A 542 -17.80 23.00 6.88
CA ALA A 542 -18.79 22.94 7.96
C ALA A 542 -18.18 23.08 9.37
N THR A 543 -16.90 22.72 9.53
CA THR A 543 -16.19 22.77 10.82
C THR A 543 -15.16 23.89 10.92
N ASN A 544 -15.00 24.70 9.86
CA ASN A 544 -13.94 25.71 9.70
C ASN A 544 -12.54 25.14 10.03
N ARG A 545 -12.27 23.90 9.63
CA ARG A 545 -11.07 23.17 10.04
C ARG A 545 -9.87 23.59 9.19
N ALA A 546 -8.83 24.08 9.86
CA ALA A 546 -7.56 24.41 9.22
C ALA A 546 -6.97 23.19 8.49
N ALA A 547 -6.49 23.40 7.27
CA ALA A 547 -5.89 22.34 6.47
C ALA A 547 -4.51 21.95 7.01
N ALA A 548 -4.28 20.65 7.24
CA ALA A 548 -2.96 20.15 7.60
C ALA A 548 -1.97 20.31 6.43
N LEU A 549 -0.72 20.61 6.77
CA LEU A 549 0.36 20.67 5.79
C LEU A 549 0.70 19.28 5.26
N CYS A 550 0.74 19.16 3.94
CA CYS A 550 1.18 17.96 3.25
C CYS A 550 2.68 17.76 3.40
N ARG A 551 3.09 16.55 3.84
CA ARG A 551 4.49 16.19 4.04
C ARG A 551 5.11 15.70 2.74
N GLU A 552 5.61 16.65 1.97
CA GLU A 552 6.54 16.36 0.89
C GLU A 552 7.99 16.22 1.39
N LYS A 553 8.86 15.77 0.47
CA LYS A 553 10.31 15.84 0.67
C LYS A 553 10.76 17.30 0.54
N ALA A 554 11.98 17.61 0.98
CA ALA A 554 12.42 19.01 1.10
C ALA A 554 12.34 19.75 -0.25
N SER A 555 11.37 20.66 -0.36
CA SER A 555 11.08 21.50 -1.52
C SER A 555 11.34 22.96 -1.16
N LEU A 556 12.04 23.68 -2.03
CA LEU A 556 12.24 25.13 -1.86
C LEU A 556 10.91 25.90 -1.97
N LEU A 557 9.93 25.35 -2.70
CA LEU A 557 8.62 25.99 -2.93
C LEU A 557 7.64 25.87 -1.74
N ARG A 558 7.97 25.06 -0.71
CA ARG A 558 7.05 24.77 0.42
C ARG A 558 6.67 25.99 1.26
N VAL A 559 7.45 27.08 1.19
CA VAL A 559 7.20 28.32 1.95
C VAL A 559 6.18 29.23 1.25
N LEU A 560 6.05 29.11 -0.08
CA LEU A 560 5.26 30.01 -0.92
C LEU A 560 3.92 29.40 -1.34
N ALA A 561 3.91 28.07 -1.52
CA ALA A 561 2.72 27.29 -1.84
C ALA A 561 2.65 26.10 -0.87
N PRO A 562 2.15 26.29 0.37
CA PRO A 562 1.91 25.19 1.29
C PRO A 562 0.89 24.23 0.68
N ARG A 563 1.32 22.99 0.40
CA ARG A 563 0.41 21.96 -0.12
C ARG A 563 -0.50 21.46 0.99
N THR A 564 -1.77 21.34 0.67
CA THR A 564 -2.90 21.01 1.54
C THR A 564 -3.89 20.12 0.77
N TRP A 565 -4.95 19.63 1.40
CA TRP A 565 -5.97 18.80 0.73
C TRP A 565 -6.73 19.57 -0.37
N ASP A 566 -6.87 20.89 -0.23
CA ASP A 566 -7.50 21.78 -1.21
C ASP A 566 -6.52 22.26 -2.28
N ALA A 567 -5.21 22.20 -2.04
CA ALA A 567 -4.16 22.46 -3.02
C ALA A 567 -3.02 21.42 -2.94
N PRO A 568 -3.25 20.15 -3.34
CA PRO A 568 -2.26 19.07 -3.16
C PRO A 568 -1.06 19.19 -4.13
N GLY A 569 -1.08 20.17 -5.05
CA GLY A 569 0.03 20.46 -5.95
C GLY A 569 0.16 19.50 -7.14
N PHE A 570 -0.94 18.83 -7.48
CA PHE A 570 -1.19 18.10 -8.72
C PHE A 570 -2.70 18.12 -9.02
N GLU A 571 -3.11 17.80 -10.24
CA GLU A 571 -4.52 17.75 -10.60
C GLU A 571 -5.24 16.58 -9.90
N GLN A 572 -6.29 16.92 -9.16
CA GLN A 572 -7.15 15.96 -8.46
C GLN A 572 -8.61 16.42 -8.60
N SER A 573 -9.48 15.57 -9.18
CA SER A 573 -10.91 15.89 -9.29
C SER A 573 -11.65 15.69 -7.96
N GLY A 574 -12.85 16.26 -7.82
CA GLY A 574 -13.62 16.19 -6.57
C GLY A 574 -13.89 14.75 -6.09
N GLY A 575 -14.29 13.86 -7.00
CA GLY A 575 -14.59 12.46 -6.71
C GLY A 575 -13.37 11.53 -6.52
N GLN A 576 -12.13 12.04 -6.62
CA GLN A 576 -10.94 11.25 -6.31
C GLN A 576 -10.65 11.22 -4.80
N PRO A 577 -9.98 10.16 -4.29
CA PRO A 577 -9.62 10.05 -2.87
C PRO A 577 -8.89 11.28 -2.35
N VAL A 578 -9.37 11.88 -1.25
CA VAL A 578 -8.70 13.03 -0.64
C VAL A 578 -7.32 12.62 -0.12
N VAL A 579 -6.33 13.48 -0.33
CA VAL A 579 -4.96 13.32 0.16
C VAL A 579 -4.50 14.58 0.89
N CYS A 580 -3.27 14.59 1.40
CA CYS A 580 -2.76 15.68 2.24
C CYS A 580 -3.60 15.94 3.50
N VAL A 581 -4.33 14.91 3.97
CA VAL A 581 -5.13 14.90 5.21
C VAL A 581 -4.36 14.13 6.29
N SER A 582 -4.23 14.71 7.49
CA SER A 582 -3.54 14.04 8.60
C SER A 582 -4.41 12.95 9.23
N TRP A 583 -3.80 12.07 10.03
CA TRP A 583 -4.57 11.06 10.76
C TRP A 583 -5.58 11.70 11.73
N GLN A 584 -5.18 12.79 12.39
CA GLN A 584 -6.07 13.55 13.30
C GLN A 584 -7.25 14.20 12.57
N ASP A 585 -7.06 14.60 11.32
CA ASP A 585 -8.13 15.14 10.47
C ASP A 585 -9.09 14.04 10.01
N ALA A 586 -8.56 12.90 9.60
CA ALA A 586 -9.35 11.75 9.19
C ALA A 586 -10.17 11.18 10.37
N GLU A 587 -9.61 11.17 11.58
CA GLU A 587 -10.34 10.86 12.81
C GLU A 587 -11.43 11.90 13.10
N ALA A 588 -11.15 13.20 12.95
CA ALA A 588 -12.13 14.26 13.14
C ALA A 588 -13.29 14.18 12.12
N TYR A 589 -13.01 13.83 10.86
CA TYR A 589 -14.02 13.55 9.85
C TYR A 589 -14.94 12.39 10.26
N ALA A 590 -14.36 11.28 10.73
CA ALA A 590 -15.13 10.12 11.20
C ALA A 590 -16.04 10.47 12.39
N ARG A 591 -15.56 11.28 13.34
CA ARG A 591 -16.35 11.78 14.48
C ARG A 591 -17.48 12.71 14.00
N TRP A 592 -17.22 13.59 13.03
CA TRP A 592 -18.23 14.49 12.46
C TRP A 592 -19.35 13.73 11.74
N GLN A 593 -19.02 12.70 10.94
CA GLN A 593 -20.04 11.82 10.37
C GLN A 593 -20.83 11.07 11.45
N SER A 594 -20.17 10.66 12.53
CA SER A 594 -20.84 10.01 13.69
C SER A 594 -21.81 10.93 14.44
N GLN A 595 -21.66 12.25 14.33
CA GLN A 595 -22.55 13.24 14.95
C GLN A 595 -23.75 13.60 14.05
N ARG A 596 -23.63 13.38 12.73
CA ARG A 596 -24.68 13.66 11.73
C ARG A 596 -25.52 12.43 11.41
N GLY A 597 -24.91 11.25 11.42
CA GLY A 597 -25.56 9.97 11.14
C GLY A 597 -26.15 9.30 12.37
N ARG A 598 -26.87 8.20 12.14
CA ARG A 598 -27.37 7.30 13.19
C ARG A 598 -26.28 6.35 13.74
N TYR A 599 -25.17 6.21 13.03
CA TYR A 599 -24.14 5.20 13.27
C TYR A 599 -22.81 5.81 13.68
N ARG A 600 -21.99 5.01 14.35
CA ARG A 600 -20.64 5.39 14.76
C ARG A 600 -19.63 4.98 13.69
N TYR A 601 -18.81 5.93 13.26
CA TYR A 601 -17.77 5.74 12.25
C TYR A 601 -16.38 5.96 12.85
N ARG A 602 -15.39 5.21 12.34
CA ARG A 602 -13.97 5.34 12.68
C ARG A 602 -13.09 4.92 11.51
N LEU A 603 -11.77 5.08 11.67
CA LEU A 603 -10.78 4.52 10.74
C LEU A 603 -10.70 2.97 10.87
N PRO A 604 -10.36 2.26 9.79
CA PRO A 604 -10.20 0.81 9.80
C PRO A 604 -8.93 0.37 10.55
N THR A 605 -8.99 -0.81 11.15
CA THR A 605 -7.80 -1.59 11.53
C THR A 605 -7.20 -2.28 10.30
N ALA A 606 -5.95 -2.74 10.38
CA ALA A 606 -5.27 -3.48 9.32
C ALA A 606 -6.09 -4.67 8.81
N THR A 607 -6.71 -5.43 9.71
CA THR A 607 -7.57 -6.59 9.39
C THR A 607 -8.85 -6.20 8.66
N GLU A 608 -9.50 -5.11 9.06
CA GLU A 608 -10.74 -4.62 8.41
C GLU A 608 -10.44 -4.04 7.03
N ALA A 609 -9.36 -3.26 6.94
CA ALA A 609 -8.86 -2.67 5.69
C ALA A 609 -8.53 -3.74 4.63
N GLN A 610 -7.93 -4.85 5.04
CA GLN A 610 -7.56 -5.96 4.17
C GLN A 610 -8.76 -6.84 3.78
N ALA A 611 -9.74 -7.02 4.68
CA ALA A 611 -10.94 -7.82 4.40
C ALA A 611 -11.90 -7.15 3.39
N ALA A 612 -11.89 -5.82 3.30
CA ALA A 612 -12.80 -5.07 2.43
C ALA A 612 -12.15 -4.65 1.10
N ALA A 613 -12.57 -5.30 0.00
CA ALA A 613 -12.14 -4.98 -1.36
C ALA A 613 -12.38 -3.49 -1.70
N ARG A 614 -11.32 -2.82 -2.21
CA ARG A 614 -11.34 -1.40 -2.56
C ARG A 614 -11.88 -1.14 -3.98
N ASN A 615 -12.50 0.02 -4.17
CA ASN A 615 -12.97 0.54 -5.45
C ASN A 615 -12.66 2.05 -5.57
N ASP A 616 -11.37 2.41 -5.62
CA ASP A 616 -10.93 3.82 -5.56
C ASP A 616 -10.89 4.56 -6.92
N GLY A 617 -11.36 3.93 -8.02
CA GLY A 617 -11.67 4.59 -9.30
C GLY A 617 -10.55 5.35 -10.03
N GLY A 618 -9.30 5.33 -9.55
CA GLY A 618 -8.22 6.19 -10.07
C GLY A 618 -6.83 5.81 -9.56
N LYS A 619 -5.95 6.80 -9.36
CA LYS A 619 -4.59 6.57 -8.84
C LYS A 619 -4.65 5.94 -7.44
N PRO A 620 -3.94 4.83 -7.16
CA PRO A 620 -4.04 4.15 -5.88
C PRO A 620 -3.42 4.98 -4.76
N VAL A 621 -4.17 5.14 -3.67
CA VAL A 621 -3.70 5.75 -2.40
C VAL A 621 -3.47 4.67 -1.34
N ALA A 622 -2.47 4.89 -0.48
CA ALA A 622 -2.46 4.19 0.80
C ALA A 622 -3.60 4.74 1.69
N GLU A 623 -4.11 3.94 2.62
CA GLU A 623 -5.14 4.40 3.56
C GLU A 623 -4.59 4.50 4.98
N TRP A 624 -5.01 5.52 5.73
CA TRP A 624 -4.78 5.62 7.17
C TRP A 624 -5.49 4.49 7.92
N LEU A 625 -4.77 3.87 8.87
CA LEU A 625 -5.32 2.89 9.79
C LEU A 625 -5.46 3.43 11.21
N ASN A 626 -6.27 2.75 12.02
CA ASN A 626 -6.34 2.96 13.46
C ASN A 626 -5.20 2.24 14.23
N ASP A 627 -4.36 1.43 13.58
CA ASP A 627 -3.26 0.72 14.25
C ASP A 627 -2.09 1.67 14.61
N CYS A 628 -1.59 1.57 15.85
CA CYS A 628 -0.46 2.36 16.32
C CYS A 628 0.88 1.76 15.89
N ALA A 629 1.85 2.63 15.59
CA ALA A 629 3.20 2.23 15.20
C ALA A 629 4.16 2.18 16.40
N GLY A 630 4.12 1.07 17.14
CA GLY A 630 4.83 0.88 18.40
C GLY A 630 3.99 1.30 19.61
N GLY A 631 4.61 1.31 20.80
CA GLY A 631 3.89 1.55 22.06
C GLY A 631 3.30 2.96 22.25
N SER A 632 3.70 3.94 21.43
CA SER A 632 3.13 5.29 21.44
C SER A 632 2.40 5.60 20.12
N CYS A 633 1.12 5.96 20.23
CA CYS A 633 0.25 6.26 19.08
C CYS A 633 0.51 7.64 18.44
N THR A 634 1.71 8.21 18.63
CA THR A 634 2.20 9.42 17.93
C THR A 634 2.45 9.17 16.44
N ARG A 635 2.60 7.89 16.07
CA ARG A 635 2.58 7.42 14.68
C ARG A 635 1.50 6.35 14.50
N ARG A 636 0.87 6.34 13.34
CA ARG A 636 -0.12 5.34 12.92
C ARG A 636 0.35 4.63 11.66
N MET A 637 -0.13 3.41 11.47
CA MET A 637 0.15 2.63 10.27
C MET A 637 -0.75 3.09 9.11
N THR A 638 -0.30 2.82 7.88
CA THR A 638 -1.15 2.86 6.68
C THR A 638 -1.24 1.46 6.05
N SER A 639 -2.16 1.23 5.11
CA SER A 639 -2.19 -0.01 4.31
C SER A 639 -2.43 0.22 2.80
N GLY A 640 -2.17 -0.83 2.02
CA GLY A 640 -2.38 -0.86 0.58
C GLY A 640 -1.21 -0.31 -0.24
N ARG A 641 -1.43 -0.24 -1.56
CA ARG A 641 -0.49 0.33 -2.54
C ARG A 641 -0.73 1.83 -2.68
N SER A 642 0.32 2.61 -2.87
CA SER A 642 0.20 3.99 -3.34
C SER A 642 0.97 4.17 -4.66
N TRP A 643 0.75 5.27 -5.38
CA TRP A 643 1.58 5.58 -6.56
C TRP A 643 3.06 5.86 -6.24
N ARG A 644 3.45 5.94 -4.96
CA ARG A 644 4.85 6.15 -4.53
C ARG A 644 5.61 4.85 -4.23
N GLY A 645 4.96 3.68 -4.26
CA GLY A 645 5.67 2.41 -4.05
C GLY A 645 4.78 1.17 -3.88
N ALA A 646 5.41 0.00 -3.91
CA ALA A 646 4.76 -1.27 -3.63
C ALA A 646 4.19 -1.29 -2.20
N GLY A 647 3.02 -1.91 -2.04
CA GLY A 647 2.21 -1.80 -0.83
C GLY A 647 2.84 -2.46 0.39
N GLY A 648 2.70 -1.82 1.55
CA GLY A 648 3.22 -2.30 2.81
C GLY A 648 2.88 -1.34 3.95
N GLY A 649 2.78 -1.86 5.17
CA GLY A 649 2.44 -1.05 6.33
C GLY A 649 3.59 -0.12 6.72
N ARG A 650 3.42 1.20 6.59
CA ARG A 650 4.45 2.19 6.95
C ARG A 650 3.99 3.08 8.12
N PRO A 651 4.87 3.35 9.10
CA PRO A 651 4.54 4.17 10.27
C PRO A 651 4.70 5.66 9.98
N LEU A 652 3.61 6.43 10.02
CA LEU A 652 3.57 7.85 9.67
C LEU A 652 3.13 8.73 10.85
N ASP A 653 3.65 9.96 10.89
CA ASP A 653 3.30 11.01 11.87
C ASP A 653 1.81 11.41 11.74
N THR A 654 1.09 11.46 12.86
CA THR A 654 -0.37 11.69 12.89
C THR A 654 -0.80 13.14 12.68
N THR A 655 0.11 14.11 12.79
CA THR A 655 -0.17 15.57 12.76
C THR A 655 -0.05 16.19 11.36
N ARG A 656 0.36 15.41 10.35
CA ARG A 656 0.62 15.90 8.99
C ARG A 656 -0.08 15.06 7.94
N GLY A 657 -0.49 15.72 6.85
CA GLY A 657 -0.97 15.04 5.65
C GLY A 657 0.16 14.42 4.85
N TYR A 658 -0.18 13.51 3.93
CA TYR A 658 0.74 12.91 2.98
C TYR A 658 0.08 12.92 1.61
N ASP A 659 0.85 13.17 0.54
CA ASP A 659 0.28 13.36 -0.79
C ASP A 659 -0.27 12.06 -1.38
N ASP A 660 0.20 10.89 -0.90
CA ASP A 660 -0.18 9.55 -1.36
C ASP A 660 -0.98 8.74 -0.32
N VAL A 661 -1.56 9.40 0.70
CA VAL A 661 -2.41 8.77 1.74
C VAL A 661 -3.78 9.45 1.81
N GLY A 662 -4.82 8.64 1.62
CA GLY A 662 -6.21 8.99 1.94
C GLY A 662 -6.73 8.15 3.11
N PHE A 663 -8.05 7.98 3.21
CA PHE A 663 -8.66 7.16 4.25
C PHE A 663 -10.05 6.64 3.87
N ARG A 664 -10.45 5.55 4.52
CA ARG A 664 -11.79 4.95 4.48
C ARG A 664 -12.43 4.99 5.85
N LEU A 665 -13.74 4.75 5.91
CA LEU A 665 -14.49 4.65 7.16
C LEU A 665 -15.00 3.23 7.40
N VAL A 666 -14.99 2.86 8.68
CA VAL A 666 -15.68 1.69 9.22
C VAL A 666 -16.84 2.17 10.06
N ARG A 667 -18.03 1.68 9.75
CA ARG A 667 -19.24 1.79 10.55
C ARG A 667 -19.33 0.60 11.50
N GLU A 668 -19.57 0.91 12.77
CA GLU A 668 -19.92 -0.10 13.78
C GLU A 668 -21.40 -0.48 13.64
N MET A 669 -21.70 -1.79 13.78
CA MET A 669 -23.01 -2.39 13.53
C MET A 669 -23.86 -2.50 14.79
#